data_AF-W4FCW9-F1
#
_entry.id   AF-W4FCW9-F1
#
_cell.length_a   1.000
_cell.length_b   1.000
_cell.length_c   1.000
_cell.angle_alpha   90.00
_cell.angle_beta   90.00
_cell.angle_gamma   90.00
#
_symmetry.space_group_name_H-M   'P 1'
#
loop_
_entity.id
_entity.type
_entity.pdbx_description
1 polymer ?
#
loop_
_entity_poly.entity_id
_entity_poly.type
_entity_poly.pdbx_seq_one_letter_code
_entity_poly.pdbx_strand_id
1 'polypeptide(L)'
;MANLKGGASKGGQKKKPGDFKRPKRKVGRKVVQSNVTNASIQSRRINMTEQSMLQDKSGAAVTHRNQTLQDILSKASHYNAHVRRDAMSSLKELIRLHPMTLVANIGLVLERLLQVMVDDEAIVREACVATWKDCFASLASSHSEQVVVPFAQLILVYFCSGLTHLKPSVREDVLRHINAVLDIPAFALLLAGALSPEQCGRLLENFKDSISTKASTVHVKNSYSLFAEKAKVKQSQLQSSVLKARFFAVEVVHKLLQALDKVTTIAATGVHKDELNLASNTSLLLVSRSQVVGWSSHREPVKGTSEQDQSWPAKALALLPPLLGLWMECHGDDNTALPPTVLTHLILIVEASTIIIRASTLQADDPALKVYAQTYFTDFPRAPMEIMSNADSSTLHFWSALNLSIAQCGCECFVGSNAADLDDVLTQFVQSEFDNLVQSDSSVRQVAQGPTLLKGRLQLLTSLLERGDHPELLEAFTTLYMSSVPNSGTFRACSAFALQHLTNVFTTKSRAKVASLSWSVVSKWMGRFGLYMLAIVDSTQQDTFKAIFRVSIGVLTRLPPAELESEHMASWLTSVVAFFTSTTNPVWFGQLPWSTQLEAVALLHHLPTYPPAFLRTLAACCKADIVSVDAKSFVLDIVSDQLHKLDRGALLSFYMSTLFAQGNELLCPQVCRLLSGLNFGSSLSSILAPTLAKQSVEDNAVALVMAFVVCLKSNAKGSGGEKQRTPDVLKTHLVASFVKVLVTPQLEAAYSTLVYEGMRYCNGVFLDVATQLVTETNLAGLLQLLRESSLRKVVASYHAELVDVIAGIPTTHADDKRLLVNELKLVVVNA
;
A
#
# COMPACT_ATOMS: atom_id res chain seq x y z
N MET A 1 -14.29 -63.17 -74.03
CA MET A 1 -12.95 -62.98 -74.66
C MET A 1 -11.93 -62.88 -73.54
N ALA A 2 -10.81 -63.59 -73.42
CA ALA A 2 -10.13 -64.74 -74.02
C ALA A 2 -8.92 -64.98 -73.07
N ASN A 3 -8.40 -66.15 -72.72
CA ASN A 3 -8.71 -67.55 -72.94
C ASN A 3 -7.92 -68.29 -71.85
N LEU A 4 -8.58 -69.14 -71.05
CA LEU A 4 -7.90 -70.18 -70.27
C LEU A 4 -7.52 -71.30 -71.25
N LYS A 5 -6.26 -71.74 -71.29
CA LYS A 5 -5.91 -73.13 -71.61
C LYS A 5 -4.46 -73.45 -71.26
N GLY A 6 -4.32 -74.56 -70.54
CA GLY A 6 -3.06 -75.07 -70.00
C GLY A 6 -2.24 -75.91 -70.98
N GLY A 7 -1.23 -76.56 -70.42
CA GLY A 7 -0.40 -77.54 -71.11
C GLY A 7 0.58 -78.20 -70.15
N ALA A 8 0.24 -79.41 -69.70
CA ALA A 8 1.10 -80.30 -68.91
C ALA A 8 2.37 -80.71 -69.68
N SER A 9 3.44 -81.06 -68.96
CA SER A 9 4.28 -82.18 -69.42
C SER A 9 5.09 -82.82 -68.28
N LYS A 10 5.10 -84.16 -68.35
CA LYS A 10 5.77 -85.12 -67.47
C LYS A 10 7.29 -84.97 -67.51
N GLY A 11 7.92 -85.41 -66.42
CA GLY A 11 9.36 -85.38 -66.21
C GLY A 11 10.20 -86.19 -67.20
N GLY A 12 11.45 -85.74 -67.36
CA GLY A 12 12.57 -86.46 -67.94
C GLY A 12 13.85 -86.09 -67.17
N GLN A 13 14.51 -87.10 -66.62
CA GLN A 13 15.63 -86.99 -65.66
C GLN A 13 16.82 -86.20 -66.21
N LYS A 14 17.31 -85.21 -65.43
CA LYS A 14 18.58 -84.51 -65.68
C LYS A 14 19.75 -85.32 -65.12
N LYS A 15 20.78 -85.57 -65.94
CA LYS A 15 22.09 -86.10 -65.51
C LYS A 15 22.64 -85.24 -64.36
N LYS A 16 23.12 -85.90 -63.30
CA LYS A 16 23.65 -85.24 -62.10
C LYS A 16 24.82 -84.31 -62.46
N PRO A 17 24.83 -83.05 -62.00
CA PRO A 17 25.94 -82.14 -62.21
C PRO A 17 27.16 -82.64 -61.43
N GLY A 18 28.33 -82.70 -62.06
CA GLY A 18 29.57 -83.10 -61.38
C GLY A 18 29.90 -82.16 -60.21
N ASP A 19 30.37 -82.75 -59.11
CA ASP A 19 30.57 -82.08 -57.80
C ASP A 19 31.59 -80.93 -57.82
N PHE A 20 32.59 -81.00 -58.71
CA PHE A 20 33.65 -79.99 -58.77
C PHE A 20 33.61 -79.21 -60.07
N LYS A 21 33.07 -77.99 -60.01
CA LYS A 21 33.13 -77.02 -61.11
C LYS A 21 34.25 -76.02 -60.85
N ARG A 22 35.33 -76.09 -61.64
CA ARG A 22 36.39 -75.09 -61.61
C ARG A 22 35.89 -73.78 -62.24
N PRO A 23 35.94 -72.63 -61.54
CA PRO A 23 35.59 -71.34 -62.15
C PRO A 23 36.49 -71.04 -63.35
N LYS A 24 35.93 -70.58 -64.47
CA LYS A 24 36.71 -70.18 -65.65
C LYS A 24 37.67 -69.04 -65.26
N ARG A 25 38.97 -69.20 -65.57
CA ARG A 25 40.00 -68.15 -65.36
C ARG A 25 39.61 -66.92 -66.16
N LYS A 26 39.25 -65.84 -65.48
CA LYS A 26 39.11 -64.50 -66.07
C LYS A 26 40.38 -63.72 -65.78
N VAL A 27 41.11 -63.34 -66.82
CA VAL A 27 42.35 -62.56 -66.75
C VAL A 27 42.08 -61.22 -66.04
N GLY A 28 42.99 -60.82 -65.14
CA GLY A 28 42.90 -59.59 -64.34
C GLY A 28 42.19 -59.69 -62.98
N ARG A 29 41.47 -60.79 -62.66
CA ARG A 29 40.90 -61.02 -61.32
C ARG A 29 41.63 -62.13 -60.57
N LYS A 30 42.01 -61.85 -59.31
CA LYS A 30 42.58 -62.84 -58.40
C LYS A 30 41.51 -63.88 -58.06
N VAL A 31 41.76 -65.15 -58.38
CA VAL A 31 40.83 -66.25 -58.12
C VAL A 31 40.85 -66.54 -56.62
N VAL A 32 39.68 -66.45 -55.98
CA VAL A 32 39.52 -66.84 -54.57
C VAL A 32 39.57 -68.37 -54.52
N GLN A 33 40.49 -68.91 -53.73
CA GLN A 33 40.60 -70.35 -53.55
C GLN A 33 39.36 -70.87 -52.80
N SER A 34 38.77 -71.98 -53.27
CA SER A 34 37.49 -72.48 -52.77
C SER A 34 37.53 -73.05 -51.36
N ASN A 35 38.73 -73.22 -50.80
CA ASN A 35 39.00 -73.73 -49.45
C ASN A 35 39.27 -72.61 -48.42
N VAL A 36 39.08 -71.33 -48.79
CA VAL A 36 39.29 -70.20 -47.88
C VAL A 36 37.97 -69.85 -47.19
N THR A 37 37.89 -70.13 -45.90
CA THR A 37 36.80 -69.67 -45.04
C THR A 37 36.91 -68.15 -44.87
N ASN A 38 35.89 -67.40 -45.28
CA ASN A 38 35.87 -65.95 -45.08
C ASN A 38 35.51 -65.65 -43.61
N ALA A 39 36.47 -65.12 -42.85
CA ALA A 39 36.31 -64.77 -41.44
C ALA A 39 35.76 -63.35 -41.20
N SER A 40 35.22 -62.67 -42.23
CA SER A 40 34.64 -61.33 -42.07
C SER A 40 33.28 -61.39 -41.35
N ILE A 41 33.30 -61.40 -40.02
CA ILE A 41 32.10 -61.29 -39.19
C ILE A 41 31.83 -59.80 -38.90
N GLN A 42 30.68 -59.30 -39.30
CA GLN A 42 30.20 -57.96 -38.93
C GLN A 42 29.04 -58.09 -37.94
N SER A 43 29.26 -57.68 -36.69
CA SER A 43 28.22 -57.60 -35.66
C SER A 43 27.74 -56.15 -35.51
N ARG A 44 26.42 -55.93 -35.52
CA ARG A 44 25.79 -54.63 -35.18
C ARG A 44 25.28 -54.66 -33.75
N ARG A 45 25.48 -53.55 -33.02
CA ARG A 45 24.96 -53.38 -31.65
C ARG A 45 23.43 -53.24 -31.71
N ILE A 46 22.74 -53.97 -30.83
CA ILE A 46 21.30 -53.80 -30.61
C ILE A 46 21.14 -52.64 -29.62
N ASN A 47 20.46 -51.56 -30.03
CA ASN A 47 20.07 -50.47 -29.13
C ASN A 47 18.64 -50.73 -28.65
N MET A 48 18.49 -51.01 -27.35
CA MET A 48 17.17 -51.08 -26.71
C MET A 48 16.71 -49.69 -26.32
N THR A 49 15.41 -49.42 -26.43
CA THR A 49 14.80 -48.18 -25.92
C THR A 49 14.85 -48.18 -24.40
N GLU A 50 15.32 -47.09 -23.81
CA GLU A 50 15.39 -46.94 -22.36
C GLU A 50 14.00 -47.03 -21.73
N GLN A 51 13.88 -47.80 -20.65
CA GLN A 51 12.66 -47.90 -19.86
C GLN A 51 12.78 -46.94 -18.65
N SER A 52 11.78 -46.08 -18.44
CA SER A 52 11.78 -44.99 -17.42
C SER A 52 12.11 -45.45 -15.99
N MET A 53 11.93 -46.74 -15.66
CA MET A 53 12.26 -47.30 -14.34
C MET A 53 13.77 -47.37 -14.07
N LEU A 54 14.61 -47.34 -15.10
CA LEU A 54 16.06 -47.47 -14.99
C LEU A 54 16.80 -46.11 -15.01
N GLN A 55 16.06 -45.01 -15.17
CA GLN A 55 16.65 -43.67 -15.13
C GLN A 55 16.91 -43.24 -13.68
N ASP A 56 18.13 -42.79 -13.40
CA ASP A 56 18.48 -42.17 -12.13
C ASP A 56 17.78 -40.80 -12.05
N LYS A 57 16.77 -40.72 -11.16
CA LYS A 57 16.00 -39.49 -10.89
C LYS A 57 16.45 -38.83 -9.58
N SER A 58 17.60 -39.19 -9.04
CA SER A 58 18.12 -38.58 -7.81
C SER A 58 18.31 -37.06 -8.00
N GLY A 59 17.64 -36.27 -7.15
CA GLY A 59 17.66 -34.80 -7.20
C GLY A 59 16.64 -34.14 -8.15
N ALA A 60 15.85 -34.91 -8.90
CA ALA A 60 14.77 -34.35 -9.74
C ALA A 60 13.46 -34.18 -8.95
N ALA A 61 12.69 -33.13 -9.28
CA ALA A 61 11.35 -32.94 -8.74
C ALA A 61 10.41 -34.02 -9.30
N VAL A 62 9.84 -34.84 -8.42
CA VAL A 62 9.00 -35.99 -8.79
C VAL A 62 7.73 -36.07 -7.95
N THR A 63 6.69 -36.66 -8.52
CA THR A 63 5.47 -37.02 -7.78
C THR A 63 5.67 -38.24 -6.88
N HIS A 64 4.68 -38.58 -6.05
CA HIS A 64 4.68 -39.83 -5.28
C HIS A 64 4.76 -41.10 -6.17
N ARG A 65 4.35 -41.00 -7.43
CA ARG A 65 4.48 -42.07 -8.44
C ARG A 65 5.81 -42.02 -9.21
N ASN A 66 6.79 -41.25 -8.71
CA ASN A 66 8.11 -41.04 -9.29
C ASN A 66 8.08 -40.55 -10.75
N GLN A 67 7.13 -39.66 -11.07
CA GLN A 67 7.00 -39.06 -12.40
C GLN A 67 7.60 -37.67 -12.41
N THR A 68 8.47 -37.41 -13.39
CA THR A 68 9.03 -36.07 -13.63
C THR A 68 8.03 -35.18 -14.37
N LEU A 69 8.30 -33.87 -14.43
CA LEU A 69 7.48 -32.94 -15.23
C LEU A 69 7.38 -33.38 -16.70
N GLN A 70 8.48 -33.81 -17.32
CA GLN A 70 8.50 -34.28 -18.72
C GLN A 70 7.64 -35.54 -18.91
N ASP A 71 7.71 -36.49 -17.96
CA ASP A 71 6.87 -37.69 -17.97
C ASP A 71 5.37 -37.32 -17.96
N ILE A 72 5.00 -36.31 -17.16
CA ILE A 72 3.62 -35.85 -17.02
C ILE A 72 3.15 -35.10 -18.28
N LEU A 73 3.95 -34.16 -18.78
CA LEU A 73 3.59 -33.36 -19.96
C LEU A 73 3.44 -34.25 -21.22
N SER A 74 4.23 -35.33 -21.34
CA SER A 74 4.08 -36.28 -22.45
C SER A 74 2.75 -37.05 -22.42
N LYS A 75 2.22 -37.33 -21.22
CA LYS A 75 0.92 -38.01 -21.03
C LYS A 75 -0.27 -37.08 -21.25
N ALA A 76 -0.08 -35.77 -21.12
CA ALA A 76 -1.13 -34.77 -21.33
C ALA A 76 -1.66 -34.75 -22.78
N SER A 77 -0.88 -35.22 -23.77
CA SER A 77 -1.30 -35.34 -25.17
C SER A 77 -1.68 -36.77 -25.59
N HIS A 78 -1.89 -37.68 -24.64
CA HIS A 78 -2.22 -39.07 -24.95
C HIS A 78 -3.63 -39.21 -25.52
N TYR A 79 -3.86 -40.16 -26.44
CA TYR A 79 -5.17 -40.34 -27.09
C TYR A 79 -6.29 -40.72 -26.09
N ASN A 80 -5.95 -41.45 -25.01
CA ASN A 80 -6.90 -41.83 -23.95
C ASN A 80 -7.15 -40.69 -22.95
N ALA A 81 -8.42 -40.31 -22.80
CA ALA A 81 -8.87 -39.24 -21.91
C ALA A 81 -8.54 -39.45 -20.43
N HIS A 82 -8.67 -40.68 -19.91
CA HIS A 82 -8.34 -40.97 -18.51
C HIS A 82 -6.84 -40.76 -18.23
N VAL A 83 -5.98 -41.09 -19.19
CA VAL A 83 -4.54 -40.85 -19.08
C VAL A 83 -4.23 -39.36 -19.06
N ARG A 84 -4.89 -38.55 -19.91
CA ARG A 84 -4.75 -37.08 -19.92
C ARG A 84 -5.24 -36.45 -18.61
N ARG A 85 -6.40 -36.89 -18.10
CA ARG A 85 -6.94 -36.44 -16.80
C ARG A 85 -5.97 -36.76 -15.65
N ASP A 86 -5.45 -37.98 -15.62
CA ASP A 86 -4.50 -38.41 -14.58
C ASP A 86 -3.17 -37.64 -14.69
N ALA A 87 -2.76 -37.25 -15.89
CA ALA A 87 -1.63 -36.35 -16.10
C ALA A 87 -1.88 -34.97 -15.47
N MET A 88 -3.07 -34.38 -15.63
CA MET A 88 -3.43 -33.12 -14.96
C MET A 88 -3.40 -33.24 -13.43
N SER A 89 -3.93 -34.34 -12.90
CA SER A 89 -3.89 -34.61 -11.45
C SER A 89 -2.44 -34.80 -10.95
N SER A 90 -1.59 -35.46 -11.72
CA SER A 90 -0.15 -35.63 -11.41
C SER A 90 0.61 -34.31 -11.48
N LEU A 91 0.27 -33.44 -12.45
CA LEU A 91 0.86 -32.10 -12.57
C LEU A 91 0.49 -31.24 -11.35
N LYS A 92 -0.78 -31.28 -10.96
CA LYS A 92 -1.28 -30.60 -9.76
C LYS A 92 -0.54 -31.05 -8.49
N GLU A 93 -0.34 -32.35 -8.32
CA GLU A 93 0.44 -32.91 -7.21
C GLU A 93 1.90 -32.42 -7.24
N LEU A 94 2.56 -32.48 -8.40
CA LEU A 94 3.95 -32.06 -8.56
C LEU A 94 4.15 -30.59 -8.18
N ILE A 95 3.24 -29.71 -8.58
CA ILE A 95 3.31 -28.26 -8.30
C ILE A 95 3.18 -27.99 -6.81
N ARG A 96 2.30 -28.71 -6.11
CA ARG A 96 2.13 -28.59 -4.65
C ARG A 96 3.38 -29.04 -3.89
N LEU A 97 4.04 -30.10 -4.35
CA LEU A 97 5.26 -30.62 -3.72
C LEU A 97 6.49 -29.78 -4.04
N HIS A 98 6.59 -29.26 -5.27
CA HIS A 98 7.77 -28.55 -5.76
C HIS A 98 7.41 -27.26 -6.53
N PRO A 99 6.93 -26.20 -5.85
CA PRO A 99 6.49 -24.94 -6.47
C PRO A 99 7.53 -24.29 -7.41
N MET A 100 8.82 -24.34 -7.04
CA MET A 100 9.89 -23.76 -7.86
C MET A 100 10.07 -24.43 -9.22
N THR A 101 9.65 -25.69 -9.35
CA THR A 101 9.66 -26.41 -10.64
C THR A 101 8.70 -25.77 -11.64
N LEU A 102 7.55 -25.26 -11.14
CA LEU A 102 6.58 -24.53 -11.96
C LEU A 102 7.18 -23.20 -12.45
N VAL A 103 7.78 -22.43 -11.55
CA VAL A 103 8.39 -21.13 -11.88
C VAL A 103 9.44 -21.28 -12.99
N ALA A 104 10.32 -22.28 -12.86
CA ALA A 104 11.39 -22.53 -13.83
C ALA A 104 10.90 -23.02 -15.20
N ASN A 105 9.72 -23.67 -15.26
CA ASN A 105 9.23 -24.34 -16.47
C ASN A 105 7.84 -23.84 -16.92
N ILE A 106 7.46 -22.62 -16.52
CA ILE A 106 6.10 -22.10 -16.70
C ILE A 106 5.67 -22.11 -18.17
N GLY A 107 6.56 -21.79 -19.11
CA GLY A 107 6.25 -21.79 -20.53
C GLY A 107 5.79 -23.15 -21.06
N LEU A 108 6.49 -24.23 -20.67
CA LEU A 108 6.14 -25.60 -21.06
C LEU A 108 4.83 -26.06 -20.43
N VAL A 109 4.59 -25.65 -19.17
CA VAL A 109 3.36 -25.98 -18.45
C VAL A 109 2.17 -25.24 -19.07
N LEU A 110 2.29 -23.94 -19.34
CA LEU A 110 1.24 -23.13 -19.94
C LEU A 110 0.89 -23.59 -21.35
N GLU A 111 1.88 -23.91 -22.19
CA GLU A 111 1.64 -24.43 -23.54
C GLU A 111 0.74 -25.67 -23.51
N ARG A 112 0.97 -26.58 -22.55
CA ARG A 112 0.17 -27.80 -22.41
C ARG A 112 -1.18 -27.54 -21.75
N LEU A 113 -1.26 -26.75 -20.69
CA LEU A 113 -2.52 -26.44 -20.03
C LEU A 113 -3.49 -25.71 -20.97
N LEU A 114 -3.00 -24.77 -21.78
CA LEU A 114 -3.83 -24.04 -22.74
C LEU A 114 -4.39 -24.94 -23.84
N GLN A 115 -3.65 -25.96 -24.29
CA GLN A 115 -4.16 -26.97 -25.21
C GLN A 115 -5.23 -27.85 -24.56
N VAL A 116 -5.00 -28.29 -23.31
CA VAL A 116 -5.93 -29.16 -22.57
C VAL A 116 -7.20 -28.41 -22.15
N MET A 117 -7.15 -27.09 -22.00
CA MET A 117 -8.33 -26.25 -21.71
C MET A 117 -9.44 -26.41 -22.75
N VAL A 118 -9.10 -26.66 -24.01
CA VAL A 118 -10.03 -26.86 -25.13
C VAL A 118 -10.16 -28.33 -25.55
N ASP A 119 -9.84 -29.27 -24.65
CA ASP A 119 -9.96 -30.71 -24.90
C ASP A 119 -11.41 -31.13 -25.20
N ASP A 120 -11.59 -32.16 -26.01
CA ASP A 120 -12.92 -32.67 -26.37
C ASP A 120 -13.68 -33.26 -25.17
N GLU A 121 -12.96 -33.85 -24.21
CA GLU A 121 -13.52 -34.62 -23.11
C GLU A 121 -13.69 -33.79 -21.84
N ALA A 122 -14.92 -33.76 -21.30
CA ALA A 122 -15.26 -32.92 -20.15
C ALA A 122 -14.44 -33.26 -18.89
N ILE A 123 -14.17 -34.56 -18.65
CA ILE A 123 -13.38 -35.01 -17.48
C ILE A 123 -11.95 -34.47 -17.49
N VAL A 124 -11.39 -34.22 -18.68
CA VAL A 124 -10.04 -33.70 -18.83
C VAL A 124 -10.05 -32.18 -18.61
N ARG A 125 -11.02 -31.48 -19.20
CA ARG A 125 -11.19 -30.03 -19.01
C ARG A 125 -11.46 -29.66 -17.54
N GLU A 126 -12.27 -30.44 -16.83
CA GLU A 126 -12.52 -30.24 -15.40
C GLU A 126 -11.25 -30.40 -14.55
N ALA A 127 -10.45 -31.45 -14.82
CA ALA A 127 -9.16 -31.63 -14.16
C ALA A 127 -8.16 -30.50 -14.52
N CYS A 128 -8.24 -29.97 -15.74
CA CYS A 128 -7.44 -28.83 -16.19
C CYS A 128 -7.79 -27.55 -15.40
N VAL A 129 -9.08 -27.22 -15.22
CA VAL A 129 -9.49 -26.05 -14.41
C VAL A 129 -8.91 -26.13 -13.00
N ALA A 130 -9.01 -27.30 -12.35
CA ALA A 130 -8.50 -27.49 -11.00
C ALA A 130 -6.97 -27.38 -10.92
N THR A 131 -6.27 -27.84 -11.95
CA THR A 131 -4.80 -27.75 -12.04
C THR A 131 -4.36 -26.32 -12.34
N TRP A 132 -5.05 -25.64 -13.26
CA TRP A 132 -4.86 -24.23 -13.61
C TRP A 132 -4.96 -23.34 -12.37
N LYS A 133 -6.04 -23.46 -11.60
CA LYS A 133 -6.22 -22.69 -10.35
C LYS A 133 -5.05 -22.87 -9.36
N ASP A 134 -4.59 -24.10 -9.18
CA ASP A 134 -3.47 -24.40 -8.30
C ASP A 134 -2.13 -23.84 -8.82
N CYS A 135 -1.92 -23.81 -10.13
CA CYS A 135 -0.73 -23.19 -10.73
C CYS A 135 -0.64 -21.71 -10.35
N PHE A 136 -1.71 -20.95 -10.59
CA PHE A 136 -1.74 -19.53 -10.28
C PHE A 136 -1.68 -19.28 -8.76
N ALA A 137 -2.38 -20.06 -7.95
CA ALA A 137 -2.28 -19.95 -6.49
C ALA A 137 -0.85 -20.21 -5.97
N SER A 138 -0.16 -21.20 -6.54
CA SER A 138 1.25 -21.51 -6.20
C SER A 138 2.20 -20.38 -6.59
N LEU A 139 1.98 -19.75 -7.76
CA LEU A 139 2.79 -18.62 -8.22
C LEU A 139 2.58 -17.37 -7.35
N ALA A 140 1.33 -17.08 -6.97
CA ALA A 140 1.00 -15.98 -6.08
C ALA A 140 1.62 -16.17 -4.68
N SER A 141 1.53 -17.38 -4.14
CA SER A 141 2.15 -17.70 -2.84
C SER A 141 3.68 -17.56 -2.86
N SER A 142 4.29 -17.76 -4.03
CA SER A 142 5.73 -17.65 -4.25
C SER A 142 6.16 -16.26 -4.74
N HIS A 143 5.25 -15.27 -4.78
CA HIS A 143 5.50 -13.91 -5.25
C HIS A 143 6.20 -13.87 -6.63
N SER A 144 5.80 -14.77 -7.52
CA SER A 144 6.45 -15.02 -8.82
C SER A 144 5.51 -14.79 -10.00
N GLU A 145 4.52 -13.90 -9.87
CA GLU A 145 3.48 -13.66 -10.89
C GLU A 145 4.06 -13.12 -12.21
N GLN A 146 5.16 -12.36 -12.12
CA GLN A 146 5.83 -11.72 -13.26
C GLN A 146 6.29 -12.70 -14.35
N VAL A 147 6.53 -13.97 -14.01
CA VAL A 147 6.95 -15.00 -14.99
C VAL A 147 5.86 -15.32 -16.02
N VAL A 148 4.61 -14.94 -15.75
CA VAL A 148 3.46 -15.17 -16.65
C VAL A 148 3.32 -14.05 -17.69
N VAL A 149 3.85 -12.85 -17.44
CA VAL A 149 3.72 -11.67 -18.33
C VAL A 149 4.06 -11.97 -19.79
N PRO A 150 5.18 -12.66 -20.13
CA PRO A 150 5.52 -12.95 -21.52
C PRO A 150 4.49 -13.83 -22.25
N PHE A 151 3.65 -14.55 -21.51
CA PHE A 151 2.65 -15.47 -22.03
C PHE A 151 1.23 -14.88 -22.02
N ALA A 152 1.02 -13.65 -21.53
CA ALA A 152 -0.30 -13.04 -21.41
C ALA A 152 -1.07 -13.00 -22.75
N GLN A 153 -0.39 -12.65 -23.84
CA GLN A 153 -0.99 -12.66 -25.18
C GLN A 153 -1.37 -14.07 -25.65
N LEU A 154 -0.56 -15.09 -25.32
CA LEU A 154 -0.87 -16.48 -25.68
C LEU A 154 -2.12 -16.95 -24.93
N ILE A 155 -2.18 -16.69 -23.62
CA ILE A 155 -3.34 -17.00 -22.76
C ILE A 155 -4.60 -16.34 -23.33
N LEU A 156 -4.52 -15.04 -23.67
CA LEU A 156 -5.61 -14.29 -24.28
C LEU A 156 -6.15 -14.93 -25.57
N VAL A 157 -5.26 -15.36 -26.47
CA VAL A 157 -5.66 -15.97 -27.75
C VAL A 157 -6.45 -17.25 -27.50
N TYR A 158 -5.98 -18.09 -26.57
CA TYR A 158 -6.69 -19.30 -26.17
C TYR A 158 -8.02 -19.01 -25.48
N PHE A 159 -8.11 -17.97 -24.65
CA PHE A 159 -9.38 -17.52 -24.08
C PHE A 159 -10.36 -17.05 -25.16
N CYS A 160 -9.92 -16.20 -26.09
CA CYS A 160 -10.75 -15.75 -27.21
C CYS A 160 -11.24 -16.93 -28.06
N SER A 161 -10.34 -17.87 -28.40
CA SER A 161 -10.68 -19.07 -29.16
C SER A 161 -11.62 -20.00 -28.41
N GLY A 162 -11.46 -20.11 -27.09
CA GLY A 162 -12.28 -20.95 -26.23
C GLY A 162 -13.69 -20.39 -26.02
N LEU A 163 -13.82 -19.08 -25.86
CA LEU A 163 -15.13 -18.38 -25.73
C LEU A 163 -15.94 -18.43 -27.03
N THR A 164 -15.28 -18.50 -28.18
CA THR A 164 -15.92 -18.60 -29.51
C THR A 164 -16.00 -20.05 -30.02
N HIS A 165 -15.71 -21.03 -29.17
CA HIS A 165 -15.69 -22.43 -29.55
C HIS A 165 -17.09 -22.97 -29.90
N LEU A 166 -17.16 -23.89 -30.88
CA LEU A 166 -18.42 -24.46 -31.37
C LEU A 166 -19.21 -25.21 -30.28
N LYS A 167 -18.51 -25.92 -29.38
CA LYS A 167 -19.13 -26.67 -28.27
C LYS A 167 -19.43 -25.74 -27.08
N PRO A 168 -20.70 -25.62 -26.63
CA PRO A 168 -21.07 -24.76 -25.49
C PRO A 168 -20.36 -25.12 -24.18
N SER A 169 -20.19 -26.41 -23.90
CA SER A 169 -19.50 -26.88 -22.70
C SER A 169 -18.04 -26.41 -22.63
N VAL A 170 -17.33 -26.36 -23.76
CA VAL A 170 -15.96 -25.82 -23.82
C VAL A 170 -15.96 -24.32 -23.51
N ARG A 171 -16.93 -23.55 -24.03
CA ARG A 171 -17.06 -22.12 -23.71
C ARG A 171 -17.26 -21.90 -22.20
N GLU A 172 -18.11 -22.71 -21.57
CA GLU A 172 -18.35 -22.68 -20.11
C GLU A 172 -17.11 -23.07 -19.30
N ASP A 173 -16.36 -24.10 -19.72
CA ASP A 173 -15.09 -24.49 -19.10
C ASP A 173 -14.06 -23.36 -19.21
N VAL A 174 -13.96 -22.70 -20.36
CA VAL A 174 -13.03 -21.58 -20.59
C VAL A 174 -13.39 -20.38 -19.71
N LEU A 175 -14.69 -20.07 -19.55
CA LEU A 175 -15.13 -19.06 -18.57
C LEU A 175 -14.63 -19.37 -17.16
N ARG A 176 -14.64 -20.65 -16.74
CA ARG A 176 -14.09 -21.07 -15.44
C ARG A 176 -12.58 -20.88 -15.35
N HIS A 177 -11.83 -21.08 -16.44
CA HIS A 177 -10.39 -20.79 -16.48
C HIS A 177 -10.11 -19.30 -16.35
N ILE A 178 -10.87 -18.45 -17.06
CA ILE A 178 -10.74 -16.99 -16.96
C ILE A 178 -11.07 -16.54 -15.53
N ASN A 179 -12.18 -17.03 -14.96
CA ASN A 179 -12.54 -16.73 -13.58
C ASN A 179 -11.43 -17.11 -12.59
N ALA A 180 -10.81 -18.28 -12.75
CA ALA A 180 -9.74 -18.73 -11.88
C ALA A 180 -8.48 -17.84 -11.92
N VAL A 181 -8.18 -17.20 -13.06
CA VAL A 181 -7.11 -16.20 -13.15
C VAL A 181 -7.52 -14.90 -12.46
N LEU A 182 -8.76 -14.44 -12.72
CA LEU A 182 -9.27 -13.17 -12.20
C LEU A 182 -9.60 -13.20 -10.69
N ASP A 183 -9.86 -14.37 -10.13
CA ASP A 183 -10.08 -14.59 -8.69
C ASP A 183 -8.84 -14.21 -7.85
N ILE A 184 -7.64 -14.17 -8.46
CA ILE A 184 -6.40 -13.79 -7.80
C ILE A 184 -6.06 -12.34 -8.18
N PRO A 185 -6.13 -11.36 -7.25
CA PRO A 185 -5.99 -9.94 -7.56
C PRO A 185 -4.71 -9.57 -8.32
N ALA A 186 -3.57 -10.19 -7.96
CA ALA A 186 -2.29 -9.96 -8.62
C ALA A 186 -2.34 -10.32 -10.11
N PHE A 187 -2.94 -11.46 -10.45
CA PHE A 187 -3.06 -11.90 -11.84
C PHE A 187 -4.14 -11.14 -12.61
N ALA A 188 -5.22 -10.71 -11.95
CA ALA A 188 -6.23 -9.85 -12.57
C ALA A 188 -5.61 -8.52 -13.03
N LEU A 189 -4.85 -7.86 -12.15
CA LEU A 189 -4.14 -6.61 -12.48
C LEU A 189 -3.02 -6.84 -13.51
N LEU A 190 -2.28 -7.94 -13.41
CA LEU A 190 -1.24 -8.30 -14.37
C LEU A 190 -1.82 -8.53 -15.77
N LEU A 191 -2.91 -9.29 -15.90
CA LEU A 191 -3.55 -9.55 -17.19
C LEU A 191 -4.11 -8.24 -17.79
N ALA A 192 -4.73 -7.40 -16.96
CA ALA A 192 -5.24 -6.10 -17.39
C ALA A 192 -4.13 -5.11 -17.80
N GLY A 193 -2.97 -5.15 -17.14
CA GLY A 193 -1.84 -4.26 -17.41
C GLY A 193 -0.86 -4.75 -18.50
N ALA A 194 -0.72 -6.06 -18.69
CA ALA A 194 0.20 -6.64 -19.67
C ALA A 194 -0.36 -6.68 -21.10
N LEU A 195 -1.68 -6.60 -21.26
CA LEU A 195 -2.35 -6.62 -22.55
C LEU A 195 -2.57 -5.21 -23.09
N SER A 196 -2.53 -5.06 -24.41
CA SER A 196 -2.93 -3.81 -25.06
C SER A 196 -4.44 -3.53 -24.89
N PRO A 197 -4.88 -2.26 -24.91
CA PRO A 197 -6.31 -1.92 -24.81
C PRO A 197 -7.16 -2.64 -25.89
N GLU A 198 -6.63 -2.80 -27.10
CA GLU A 198 -7.35 -3.49 -28.17
C GLU A 198 -7.58 -4.98 -27.86
N GLN A 199 -6.56 -5.63 -27.29
CA GLN A 199 -6.58 -7.03 -26.88
C GLN A 199 -7.61 -7.27 -25.76
N CYS A 200 -7.66 -6.37 -24.77
CA CYS A 200 -8.67 -6.39 -23.72
C CYS A 200 -10.08 -6.18 -24.28
N GLY A 201 -10.25 -5.21 -25.19
CA GLY A 201 -11.52 -4.96 -25.86
C GLY A 201 -12.02 -6.16 -26.67
N ARG A 202 -11.13 -6.88 -27.36
CA ARG A 202 -11.49 -8.11 -28.10
C ARG A 202 -11.94 -9.23 -27.17
N LEU A 203 -11.31 -9.39 -26.00
CA LEU A 203 -11.73 -10.36 -25.01
C LEU A 203 -13.13 -10.05 -24.49
N LEU A 204 -13.38 -8.77 -24.16
CA LEU A 204 -14.70 -8.29 -23.73
C LEU A 204 -15.77 -8.55 -24.78
N GLU A 205 -15.52 -8.26 -26.05
CA GLU A 205 -16.46 -8.52 -27.15
C GLU A 205 -16.88 -9.99 -27.24
N ASN A 206 -15.95 -10.93 -27.01
CA ASN A 206 -16.23 -12.37 -27.07
C ASN A 206 -17.17 -12.86 -25.95
N PHE A 207 -17.35 -12.11 -24.85
CA PHE A 207 -18.33 -12.47 -23.82
C PHE A 207 -19.78 -12.18 -24.24
N LYS A 208 -20.00 -11.39 -25.29
CA LYS A 208 -21.34 -10.98 -25.76
C LYS A 208 -22.27 -12.18 -25.96
N ASP A 209 -21.80 -13.21 -26.64
CA ASP A 209 -22.59 -14.41 -26.93
C ASP A 209 -22.82 -15.28 -25.69
N SER A 210 -21.93 -15.21 -24.70
CA SER A 210 -22.09 -15.91 -23.41
C SER A 210 -23.11 -15.25 -22.49
N ILE A 211 -23.41 -13.96 -22.68
CA ILE A 211 -24.39 -13.20 -21.90
C ILE A 211 -25.74 -13.08 -22.62
N SER A 212 -25.72 -13.04 -23.96
CA SER A 212 -26.91 -12.80 -24.77
C SER A 212 -28.03 -13.83 -24.54
N THR A 213 -29.27 -13.34 -24.64
CA THR A 213 -30.52 -14.11 -24.54
C THR A 213 -30.82 -14.95 -25.78
N LYS A 214 -30.04 -14.83 -26.86
CA LYS A 214 -30.26 -15.61 -28.08
C LYS A 214 -30.14 -17.09 -27.74
N ALA A 215 -31.29 -17.78 -27.75
CA ALA A 215 -31.37 -19.22 -27.82
C ALA A 215 -30.34 -19.69 -28.84
N SER A 216 -29.32 -20.42 -28.40
CA SER A 216 -28.23 -20.87 -29.27
C SER A 216 -28.82 -21.67 -30.44
N THR A 217 -29.03 -21.02 -31.57
CA THR A 217 -29.62 -21.62 -32.77
C THR A 217 -28.53 -22.32 -33.55
N VAL A 218 -28.31 -23.59 -33.23
CA VAL A 218 -28.35 -24.66 -34.23
C VAL A 218 -29.03 -25.87 -33.59
N HIS A 219 -30.36 -25.82 -33.46
CA HIS A 219 -31.13 -27.05 -33.34
C HIS A 219 -31.05 -27.76 -34.69
N VAL A 220 -30.04 -28.61 -34.88
CA VAL A 220 -30.21 -29.74 -35.79
C VAL A 220 -31.36 -30.54 -35.17
N LYS A 221 -32.56 -30.41 -35.73
CA LYS A 221 -33.70 -31.25 -35.37
C LYS A 221 -33.35 -32.68 -35.79
N ASN A 222 -32.69 -33.40 -34.90
CA ASN A 222 -32.57 -34.84 -35.03
C ASN A 222 -33.88 -35.44 -34.51
N SER A 223 -34.43 -36.40 -35.25
CA SER A 223 -35.79 -36.93 -35.11
C SER A 223 -36.18 -37.46 -33.73
N TYR A 224 -35.24 -37.54 -32.79
CA TYR A 224 -35.44 -37.91 -31.39
C TYR A 224 -35.87 -36.75 -30.46
N SER A 225 -35.71 -35.47 -30.85
CA SER A 225 -36.03 -34.33 -29.97
C SER A 225 -37.54 -34.07 -29.79
N LEU A 226 -38.39 -34.68 -30.63
CA LEU A 226 -39.86 -34.56 -30.53
C LEU A 226 -40.46 -35.38 -29.39
N PHE A 227 -39.71 -36.30 -28.78
CA PHE A 227 -40.19 -37.09 -27.63
C PHE A 227 -39.85 -36.47 -26.26
N ALA A 228 -39.08 -35.38 -26.21
CA ALA A 228 -38.65 -34.74 -24.96
C ALA A 228 -39.63 -33.68 -24.40
N GLU A 229 -40.74 -33.38 -25.09
CA GLU A 229 -41.75 -32.40 -24.67
C GLU A 229 -42.59 -32.83 -23.44
N LYS A 230 -42.42 -34.05 -22.93
CA LYS A 230 -43.21 -34.57 -21.79
C LYS A 230 -42.61 -34.31 -20.40
N ALA A 231 -41.58 -33.48 -20.25
CA ALA A 231 -40.95 -33.22 -18.96
C ALA A 231 -40.82 -31.72 -18.63
N LYS A 232 -41.93 -31.05 -18.27
CA LYS A 232 -41.96 -29.66 -17.78
C LYS A 232 -40.92 -29.37 -16.67
N VAL A 233 -40.62 -30.36 -15.82
CA VAL A 233 -39.64 -30.24 -14.73
C VAL A 233 -38.18 -30.19 -15.24
N LYS A 234 -37.86 -30.91 -16.32
CA LYS A 234 -36.50 -30.87 -16.91
C LYS A 234 -36.30 -29.56 -17.67
N GLN A 235 -37.34 -29.04 -18.33
CA GLN A 235 -37.28 -27.79 -19.08
C GLN A 235 -37.07 -26.56 -18.17
N SER A 236 -37.74 -26.49 -17.01
CA SER A 236 -37.52 -25.42 -16.03
C SER A 236 -36.13 -25.52 -15.37
N GLN A 237 -35.64 -26.73 -15.10
CA GLN A 237 -34.26 -26.95 -14.62
C GLN A 237 -33.22 -26.50 -15.66
N LEU A 238 -33.43 -26.84 -16.94
CA LEU A 238 -32.56 -26.40 -18.04
C LEU A 238 -32.56 -24.87 -18.19
N GLN A 239 -33.71 -24.21 -18.13
CA GLN A 239 -33.80 -22.74 -18.15
C GLN A 239 -33.05 -22.11 -16.96
N SER A 240 -33.17 -22.69 -15.76
CA SER A 240 -32.42 -22.22 -14.57
C SER A 240 -30.91 -22.39 -14.73
N SER A 241 -30.45 -23.46 -15.41
CA SER A 241 -29.03 -23.72 -15.63
C SER A 241 -28.40 -22.77 -16.66
N VAL A 242 -29.15 -22.43 -17.72
CA VAL A 242 -28.74 -21.46 -18.73
C VAL A 242 -28.66 -20.05 -18.14
N LEU A 243 -29.60 -19.69 -17.27
CA LEU A 243 -29.54 -18.41 -16.55
C LEU A 243 -28.32 -18.35 -15.61
N LYS A 244 -28.03 -19.42 -14.86
CA LYS A 244 -26.83 -19.52 -14.01
C LYS A 244 -25.53 -19.38 -14.80
N ALA A 245 -25.44 -19.97 -15.99
CA ALA A 245 -24.24 -19.85 -16.83
C ALA A 245 -24.02 -18.41 -17.33
N ARG A 246 -25.11 -17.71 -17.72
CA ARG A 246 -25.05 -16.29 -18.13
C ARG A 246 -24.66 -15.38 -16.96
N PHE A 247 -25.22 -15.62 -15.79
CA PHE A 247 -24.86 -14.95 -14.54
C PHE A 247 -23.39 -15.13 -14.18
N PHE A 248 -22.86 -16.35 -14.31
CA PHE A 248 -21.44 -16.60 -14.13
C PHE A 248 -20.58 -15.84 -15.16
N ALA A 249 -21.02 -15.75 -16.42
CA ALA A 249 -20.32 -14.95 -17.43
C ALA A 249 -20.27 -13.46 -17.04
N VAL A 250 -21.37 -12.90 -16.51
CA VAL A 250 -21.40 -11.52 -15.99
C VAL A 250 -20.42 -11.33 -14.82
N GLU A 251 -20.34 -12.29 -13.89
CA GLU A 251 -19.38 -12.25 -12.79
C GLU A 251 -17.93 -12.16 -13.30
N VAL A 252 -17.58 -12.98 -14.30
CA VAL A 252 -16.25 -12.97 -14.93
C VAL A 252 -15.97 -11.65 -15.64
N VAL A 253 -16.93 -11.14 -16.41
CA VAL A 253 -16.81 -9.85 -17.10
C VAL A 253 -16.63 -8.71 -16.09
N HIS A 254 -17.41 -8.71 -15.01
CA HIS A 254 -17.30 -7.70 -13.97
C HIS A 254 -15.91 -7.69 -13.33
N LYS A 255 -15.35 -8.85 -12.97
CA LYS A 255 -13.98 -8.94 -12.43
C LYS A 255 -12.92 -8.40 -13.40
N LEU A 256 -13.07 -8.69 -14.70
CA LEU A 256 -12.17 -8.18 -15.73
C LEU A 256 -12.28 -6.65 -15.87
N LEU A 257 -13.51 -6.12 -15.90
CA LEU A 257 -13.77 -4.68 -15.97
C LEU A 257 -13.22 -3.95 -14.74
N GLN A 258 -13.38 -4.50 -13.54
CA GLN A 258 -12.80 -3.94 -12.31
C GLN A 258 -11.27 -3.90 -12.35
N ALA A 259 -10.63 -4.93 -12.91
CA ALA A 259 -9.17 -4.95 -13.06
C ALA A 259 -8.69 -3.90 -14.07
N LEU A 260 -9.37 -3.78 -15.21
CA LEU A 260 -9.08 -2.75 -16.23
C LEU A 260 -9.24 -1.34 -15.67
N ASP A 261 -10.30 -1.10 -14.91
CA ASP A 261 -10.59 0.19 -14.29
C ASP A 261 -9.52 0.60 -13.26
N LYS A 262 -9.09 -0.35 -12.42
CA LYS A 262 -7.99 -0.14 -11.47
C LYS A 262 -6.67 0.18 -12.18
N VAL A 263 -6.34 -0.52 -13.25
CA VAL A 263 -5.12 -0.23 -14.03
C VAL A 263 -5.19 1.17 -14.65
N THR A 264 -6.35 1.58 -15.18
CA THR A 264 -6.51 2.93 -15.74
C THR A 264 -6.41 4.04 -14.69
N THR A 265 -6.93 3.82 -13.48
CA THR A 265 -6.85 4.79 -12.38
C THR A 265 -5.44 4.90 -11.81
N ILE A 266 -4.71 3.79 -11.65
CA ILE A 266 -3.30 3.78 -11.24
C ILE A 266 -2.42 4.50 -12.27
N ALA A 267 -2.68 4.29 -13.56
CA ALA A 267 -1.96 5.00 -14.63
C ALA A 267 -2.20 6.52 -14.59
N ALA A 268 -3.40 6.96 -14.18
CA ALA A 268 -3.76 8.38 -14.09
C ALA A 268 -3.16 9.08 -12.85
N THR A 269 -3.00 8.38 -11.72
CA THR A 269 -2.53 8.99 -10.47
C THR A 269 -1.01 9.19 -10.40
N GLY A 270 -0.21 8.54 -11.25
CA GLY A 270 1.23 8.79 -11.38
C GLY A 270 2.09 8.50 -10.14
N VAL A 271 1.49 7.98 -9.06
CA VAL A 271 2.16 7.65 -7.79
C VAL A 271 2.27 6.13 -7.67
N HIS A 272 3.50 5.64 -7.46
CA HIS A 272 3.94 4.24 -7.42
C HIS A 272 4.19 3.55 -8.79
N LYS A 273 5.29 3.96 -9.46
CA LYS A 273 5.95 3.14 -10.48
C LYS A 273 6.72 1.93 -9.90
N ASP A 274 6.87 1.83 -8.57
CA ASP A 274 7.74 0.82 -7.95
C ASP A 274 7.09 -0.57 -7.76
N GLU A 275 5.75 -0.68 -7.71
CA GLU A 275 5.07 -1.98 -7.58
C GLU A 275 4.73 -2.65 -8.93
N LEU A 276 4.74 -1.88 -10.03
CA LEU A 276 4.49 -2.35 -11.39
C LEU A 276 5.68 -2.01 -12.28
N ASN A 277 6.88 -2.50 -11.91
CA ASN A 277 8.03 -2.54 -12.82
C ASN A 277 7.74 -3.51 -13.98
N LEU A 278 6.85 -3.09 -14.89
CA LEU A 278 6.56 -3.72 -16.16
C LEU A 278 7.67 -3.31 -17.14
N ALA A 279 8.90 -3.70 -16.82
CA ALA A 279 9.99 -3.61 -17.78
C ALA A 279 9.67 -4.60 -18.90
N SER A 280 9.40 -4.08 -20.09
CA SER A 280 9.34 -4.80 -21.36
C SER A 280 10.72 -5.35 -21.71
N ASN A 281 11.22 -6.29 -20.90
CA ASN A 281 12.41 -7.04 -21.20
C ASN A 281 12.03 -8.07 -22.28
N THR A 282 12.15 -7.65 -23.53
CA THR A 282 12.32 -8.52 -24.69
C THR A 282 13.61 -9.32 -24.53
N SER A 283 13.65 -10.23 -23.55
CA SER A 283 14.73 -11.18 -23.38
C SER A 283 14.50 -12.29 -24.40
N LEU A 284 15.32 -12.26 -25.46
CA LEU A 284 15.49 -13.34 -26.43
C LEU A 284 15.91 -14.62 -25.69
N LEU A 285 14.95 -15.38 -25.16
CA LEU A 285 15.18 -16.77 -24.80
C LEU A 285 15.28 -17.57 -26.11
N LEU A 286 16.52 -17.78 -26.54
CA LEU A 286 16.92 -18.76 -27.55
C LEU A 286 16.50 -20.16 -27.07
N VAL A 287 15.26 -20.54 -27.34
CA VAL A 287 14.79 -21.92 -27.25
C VAL A 287 14.68 -22.47 -28.67
N SER A 288 15.25 -23.66 -28.87
CA SER A 288 15.22 -24.39 -30.13
C SER A 288 13.77 -24.56 -30.62
N ARG A 289 13.47 -23.98 -31.79
CA ARG A 289 12.19 -24.11 -32.47
C ARG A 289 11.85 -25.58 -32.71
N SER A 290 10.89 -26.12 -31.98
CA SER A 290 10.10 -27.28 -32.43
C SER A 290 9.10 -26.75 -33.46
N GLN A 291 9.15 -27.29 -34.67
CA GLN A 291 8.33 -26.89 -35.81
C GLN A 291 6.83 -27.11 -35.50
N VAL A 292 6.11 -26.05 -35.18
CA VAL A 292 4.67 -26.01 -35.42
C VAL A 292 4.49 -25.74 -36.91
N VAL A 293 4.03 -26.75 -37.64
CA VAL A 293 3.65 -26.62 -39.04
C VAL A 293 2.43 -25.71 -39.11
N GLY A 294 2.60 -24.55 -39.73
CA GLY A 294 1.49 -23.74 -40.23
C GLY A 294 1.28 -22.36 -39.63
N TRP A 295 2.31 -21.59 -39.26
CA TRP A 295 2.14 -20.14 -39.01
C TRP A 295 3.27 -19.31 -39.64
N SER A 296 2.91 -18.46 -40.59
CA SER A 296 3.72 -17.36 -41.15
C SER A 296 3.38 -16.08 -40.38
N SER A 297 4.37 -15.37 -39.83
CA SER A 297 4.15 -14.09 -39.15
C SER A 297 4.18 -12.87 -40.08
N HIS A 298 4.03 -13.06 -41.39
CA HIS A 298 3.92 -11.96 -42.33
C HIS A 298 2.49 -11.87 -42.87
N ARG A 299 1.69 -11.00 -42.26
CA ARG A 299 0.61 -10.31 -42.98
C ARG A 299 1.14 -8.91 -43.26
N GLU A 300 1.30 -8.58 -44.54
CA GLU A 300 1.65 -7.24 -44.98
C GLU A 300 0.65 -6.22 -44.42
N PRO A 301 1.08 -4.99 -44.07
CA PRO A 301 0.19 -3.95 -43.62
C PRO A 301 -0.72 -3.56 -44.79
N VAL A 302 -2.00 -3.89 -44.67
CA VAL A 302 -3.03 -3.35 -45.56
C VAL A 302 -3.08 -1.85 -45.31
N LYS A 303 -2.56 -1.08 -46.27
CA LYS A 303 -2.73 0.36 -46.33
C LYS A 303 -4.23 0.68 -46.44
N GLY A 304 -4.74 1.44 -45.49
CA GLY A 304 -6.00 2.18 -45.64
C GLY A 304 -6.99 1.96 -44.50
N THR A 305 -6.76 2.62 -43.37
CA THR A 305 -7.71 3.49 -42.64
C THR A 305 -6.95 4.10 -41.46
N SER A 306 -7.12 5.41 -41.29
CA SER A 306 -6.51 6.24 -40.26
C SER A 306 -6.54 5.62 -38.85
N GLU A 307 -5.39 5.67 -38.18
CA GLU A 307 -5.21 5.47 -36.74
C GLU A 307 -6.02 6.51 -35.95
N GLN A 308 -7.30 6.20 -35.70
CA GLN A 308 -8.12 6.89 -34.70
C GLN A 308 -8.54 5.87 -33.64
N ASP A 309 -8.02 6.06 -32.43
CA ASP A 309 -8.51 5.63 -31.12
C ASP A 309 -9.46 4.42 -31.07
N GLN A 310 -8.95 3.26 -30.64
CA GLN A 310 -9.81 2.16 -30.19
C GLN A 310 -9.32 1.62 -28.85
N SER A 311 -9.65 2.38 -27.81
CA SER A 311 -9.59 1.98 -26.41
C SER A 311 -10.50 0.76 -26.15
N TRP A 312 -10.18 -0.07 -25.16
CA TRP A 312 -11.03 -1.21 -24.76
C TRP A 312 -12.51 -0.85 -24.50
N PRO A 313 -12.88 0.36 -24.03
CA PRO A 313 -14.27 0.77 -23.80
C PRO A 313 -15.13 0.76 -25.07
N ALA A 314 -14.59 1.18 -26.22
CA ALA A 314 -15.34 1.23 -27.48
C ALA A 314 -15.87 -0.16 -27.88
N LYS A 315 -15.07 -1.22 -27.68
CA LYS A 315 -15.48 -2.61 -27.93
C LYS A 315 -16.40 -3.14 -26.82
N ALA A 316 -16.20 -2.68 -25.58
CA ALA A 316 -17.02 -3.07 -24.44
C ALA A 316 -18.49 -2.59 -24.55
N LEU A 317 -18.78 -1.53 -25.32
CA LEU A 317 -20.14 -1.08 -25.62
C LEU A 317 -21.03 -2.19 -26.20
N ALA A 318 -20.46 -3.17 -26.90
CA ALA A 318 -21.20 -4.32 -27.43
C ALA A 318 -21.83 -5.21 -26.35
N LEU A 319 -21.37 -5.10 -25.09
CA LEU A 319 -21.89 -5.82 -23.93
C LEU A 319 -23.10 -5.15 -23.28
N LEU A 320 -23.33 -3.85 -23.50
CA LEU A 320 -24.45 -3.14 -22.89
C LEU A 320 -25.81 -3.76 -23.28
N PRO A 321 -26.17 -3.96 -24.57
CA PRO A 321 -27.48 -4.54 -24.90
C PRO A 321 -27.74 -5.94 -24.31
N PRO A 322 -26.78 -6.90 -24.31
CA PRO A 322 -26.92 -8.16 -23.59
C PRO A 322 -27.14 -8.01 -22.08
N LEU A 323 -26.42 -7.09 -21.42
CA LEU A 323 -26.55 -6.83 -19.99
C LEU A 323 -27.93 -6.28 -19.65
N LEU A 324 -28.42 -5.32 -20.44
CA LEU A 324 -29.77 -4.77 -20.30
C LEU A 324 -30.84 -5.85 -20.56
N GLY A 325 -30.65 -6.70 -21.57
CA GLY A 325 -31.55 -7.82 -21.85
C GLY A 325 -31.63 -8.80 -20.67
N LEU A 326 -30.50 -9.10 -20.03
CA LEU A 326 -30.45 -9.96 -18.85
C LEU A 326 -31.11 -9.30 -17.62
N TRP A 327 -30.93 -8.00 -17.44
CA TRP A 327 -31.64 -7.21 -16.42
C TRP A 327 -33.16 -7.34 -16.57
N MET A 328 -33.67 -7.11 -17.79
CA MET A 328 -35.12 -7.19 -18.08
C MET A 328 -35.67 -8.62 -17.91
N GLU A 329 -34.91 -9.65 -18.27
CA GLU A 329 -35.31 -11.06 -18.07
C GLU A 329 -35.46 -11.43 -16.59
N CYS A 330 -34.65 -10.82 -15.71
CA CYS A 330 -34.75 -11.01 -14.26
C CYS A 330 -35.92 -10.24 -13.63
N HIS A 331 -36.47 -9.25 -14.33
CA HIS A 331 -37.48 -8.30 -13.87
C HIS A 331 -38.88 -8.59 -14.47
N GLY A 332 -39.23 -9.87 -14.66
CA GLY A 332 -40.58 -10.27 -15.12
C GLY A 332 -41.72 -9.82 -14.18
N ASP A 333 -42.96 -9.88 -14.66
CA ASP A 333 -44.19 -9.20 -14.19
C ASP A 333 -44.52 -9.17 -12.66
N ASP A 334 -43.87 -9.96 -11.80
CA ASP A 334 -44.19 -10.04 -10.36
C ASP A 334 -43.06 -9.47 -9.47
N ASN A 335 -43.28 -8.24 -9.00
CA ASN A 335 -42.28 -7.38 -8.35
C ASN A 335 -42.03 -7.65 -6.84
N THR A 336 -42.50 -8.78 -6.27
CA THR A 336 -42.69 -8.86 -4.81
C THR A 336 -41.64 -9.63 -4.00
N ALA A 337 -40.80 -10.49 -4.58
CA ALA A 337 -39.66 -11.08 -3.85
C ALA A 337 -38.58 -11.72 -4.74
N LEU A 338 -37.53 -10.98 -5.10
CA LEU A 338 -36.35 -11.53 -5.78
C LEU A 338 -35.43 -12.28 -4.81
N PRO A 339 -34.89 -13.47 -5.18
CA PRO A 339 -33.95 -14.19 -4.33
C PRO A 339 -32.58 -13.46 -4.25
N PRO A 340 -31.83 -13.59 -3.13
CA PRO A 340 -30.54 -12.92 -2.94
C PRO A 340 -29.51 -13.17 -4.05
N THR A 341 -29.53 -14.37 -4.63
CA THR A 341 -28.65 -14.73 -5.75
C THR A 341 -28.94 -13.86 -6.97
N VAL A 342 -30.20 -13.63 -7.32
CA VAL A 342 -30.56 -12.77 -8.47
C VAL A 342 -30.20 -11.31 -8.17
N LEU A 343 -30.47 -10.82 -6.96
CA LEU A 343 -30.08 -9.46 -6.55
C LEU A 343 -28.56 -9.22 -6.67
N THR A 344 -27.75 -10.21 -6.29
CA THR A 344 -26.29 -10.15 -6.45
C THR A 344 -25.89 -9.99 -7.92
N HIS A 345 -26.54 -10.71 -8.84
CA HIS A 345 -26.23 -10.57 -10.26
C HIS A 345 -26.76 -9.26 -10.85
N LEU A 346 -27.89 -8.73 -10.38
CA LEU A 346 -28.37 -7.40 -10.77
C LEU A 346 -27.39 -6.30 -10.36
N ILE A 347 -26.79 -6.40 -9.17
CA ILE A 347 -25.71 -5.51 -8.73
C ILE A 347 -24.54 -5.57 -9.71
N LEU A 348 -24.06 -6.77 -10.06
CA LEU A 348 -22.95 -6.97 -11.00
C LEU A 348 -23.27 -6.41 -12.40
N ILE A 349 -24.52 -6.53 -12.86
CA ILE A 349 -24.96 -5.98 -14.15
C ILE A 349 -24.88 -4.45 -14.14
N VAL A 350 -25.34 -3.81 -13.06
CA VAL A 350 -25.29 -2.35 -12.91
C VAL A 350 -23.83 -1.90 -12.84
N GLU A 351 -23.02 -2.50 -11.97
CA GLU A 351 -21.59 -2.15 -11.81
C GLU A 351 -20.81 -2.31 -13.13
N ALA A 352 -21.01 -3.42 -13.85
CA ALA A 352 -20.39 -3.64 -15.15
C ALA A 352 -20.83 -2.58 -16.18
N SER A 353 -22.13 -2.24 -16.21
CA SER A 353 -22.65 -1.21 -17.10
C SER A 353 -22.08 0.17 -16.77
N THR A 354 -21.97 0.52 -15.48
CA THR A 354 -21.35 1.76 -15.01
C THR A 354 -19.89 1.89 -15.45
N ILE A 355 -19.07 0.84 -15.25
CA ILE A 355 -17.65 0.85 -15.66
C ILE A 355 -17.53 1.06 -17.17
N ILE A 356 -18.34 0.35 -17.97
CA ILE A 356 -18.30 0.47 -19.43
C ILE A 356 -18.69 1.89 -19.87
N ILE A 357 -19.80 2.42 -19.35
CA ILE A 357 -20.32 3.73 -19.73
C ILE A 357 -19.31 4.84 -19.36
N ARG A 358 -18.82 4.83 -18.12
CA ARG A 358 -17.84 5.81 -17.62
C ARG A 358 -16.57 5.81 -18.46
N ALA A 359 -16.07 4.63 -18.83
CA ALA A 359 -14.85 4.52 -19.62
C ALA A 359 -15.05 4.87 -21.11
N SER A 360 -16.29 4.82 -21.62
CA SER A 360 -16.59 4.98 -23.05
C SER A 360 -16.76 6.43 -23.53
N THR A 361 -16.65 7.43 -22.64
CA THR A 361 -16.82 8.86 -22.98
C THR A 361 -18.05 9.14 -23.87
N LEU A 362 -19.15 8.41 -23.64
CA LEU A 362 -20.39 8.59 -24.40
C LEU A 362 -20.90 10.03 -24.20
N GLN A 363 -21.35 10.67 -25.27
CA GLN A 363 -21.97 12.00 -25.15
C GLN A 363 -23.28 11.89 -24.37
N ALA A 364 -23.60 12.90 -23.56
CA ALA A 364 -24.76 12.92 -22.65
C ALA A 364 -26.13 12.72 -23.34
N ASP A 365 -26.20 12.87 -24.66
CA ASP A 365 -27.40 12.70 -25.48
C ASP A 365 -27.53 11.34 -26.19
N ASP A 366 -26.60 10.41 -25.94
CA ASP A 366 -26.65 9.09 -26.57
C ASP A 366 -27.97 8.36 -26.24
N PRO A 367 -28.72 7.86 -27.25
CA PRO A 367 -29.97 7.15 -27.02
C PRO A 367 -29.82 5.92 -26.12
N ALA A 368 -28.65 5.26 -26.12
CA ALA A 368 -28.38 4.14 -25.23
C ALA A 368 -28.38 4.58 -23.76
N LEU A 369 -27.77 5.73 -23.43
CA LEU A 369 -27.79 6.28 -22.08
C LEU A 369 -29.22 6.58 -21.62
N LYS A 370 -30.08 7.13 -22.49
CA LYS A 370 -31.48 7.43 -22.16
C LYS A 370 -32.28 6.16 -21.82
N VAL A 371 -32.06 5.06 -22.56
CA VAL A 371 -32.71 3.77 -22.28
C VAL A 371 -32.27 3.21 -20.93
N TYR A 372 -30.98 3.32 -20.60
CA TYR A 372 -30.44 2.91 -19.30
C TYR A 372 -30.97 3.76 -18.14
N ALA A 373 -31.01 5.09 -18.31
CA ALA A 373 -31.59 6.00 -17.33
C ALA A 373 -33.05 5.63 -17.04
N GLN A 374 -33.85 5.47 -18.10
CA GLN A 374 -35.25 5.07 -17.94
C GLN A 374 -35.36 3.71 -17.24
N THR A 375 -34.60 2.70 -17.67
CA THR A 375 -34.71 1.35 -17.12
C THR A 375 -34.34 1.28 -15.64
N TYR A 376 -33.26 1.96 -15.23
CA TYR A 376 -32.79 1.89 -13.85
C TYR A 376 -33.61 2.78 -12.90
N PHE A 377 -34.04 3.98 -13.34
CA PHE A 377 -34.65 4.99 -12.47
C PHE A 377 -36.19 5.05 -12.47
N THR A 378 -36.90 4.35 -13.37
CA THR A 378 -38.39 4.40 -13.38
C THR A 378 -39.03 3.97 -12.04
N ASP A 379 -38.41 3.02 -11.32
CA ASP A 379 -38.90 2.49 -10.03
C ASP A 379 -37.90 2.70 -8.88
N PHE A 380 -37.04 3.73 -8.96
CA PHE A 380 -35.99 3.99 -7.96
C PHE A 380 -36.48 4.93 -6.84
N PRO A 381 -36.16 4.69 -5.54
CA PRO A 381 -35.42 3.56 -4.98
C PRO A 381 -36.23 2.25 -4.95
N ARG A 382 -35.57 1.14 -5.26
CA ARG A 382 -36.23 -0.17 -5.39
C ARG A 382 -36.25 -0.89 -4.04
N ALA A 383 -37.43 -1.05 -3.45
CA ALA A 383 -37.67 -1.98 -2.34
C ALA A 383 -39.16 -2.36 -2.27
N PRO A 384 -39.52 -3.65 -2.23
CA PRO A 384 -40.91 -4.03 -1.98
C PRO A 384 -41.39 -3.52 -0.61
N MET A 385 -42.52 -2.82 -0.59
CA MET A 385 -43.15 -2.26 0.64
C MET A 385 -43.36 -3.33 1.74
N GLU A 386 -43.54 -4.59 1.34
CA GLU A 386 -43.72 -5.75 2.23
C GLU A 386 -42.42 -6.19 2.94
N ILE A 387 -41.25 -5.99 2.32
CA ILE A 387 -39.94 -6.31 2.91
C ILE A 387 -39.50 -5.22 3.88
N MET A 388 -39.88 -3.97 3.65
CA MET A 388 -39.60 -2.84 4.55
C MET A 388 -40.35 -2.94 5.89
N SER A 389 -41.47 -3.67 5.93
CA SER A 389 -42.35 -3.80 7.11
C SER A 389 -42.12 -5.09 7.92
N ASN A 390 -41.65 -6.18 7.30
CA ASN A 390 -41.50 -7.50 7.94
C ASN A 390 -40.05 -8.05 7.95
N ALA A 391 -39.03 -7.20 7.77
CA ALA A 391 -37.69 -7.60 7.33
C ALA A 391 -37.00 -8.73 8.14
N ASP A 392 -36.83 -9.88 7.50
CA ASP A 392 -35.64 -10.69 7.72
C ASP A 392 -34.42 -9.84 7.31
N SER A 393 -33.58 -9.49 8.28
CA SER A 393 -32.45 -8.57 8.13
C SER A 393 -31.46 -8.93 7.00
N SER A 394 -31.48 -10.18 6.50
CA SER A 394 -30.53 -10.70 5.51
C SER A 394 -30.80 -10.27 4.06
N THR A 395 -32.07 -10.08 3.66
CA THR A 395 -32.42 -9.71 2.26
C THR A 395 -32.35 -8.21 2.02
N LEU A 396 -32.57 -7.40 3.07
CA LEU A 396 -32.56 -5.94 3.01
C LEU A 396 -31.18 -5.37 2.62
N HIS A 397 -30.09 -6.04 3.01
CA HIS A 397 -28.74 -5.65 2.61
C HIS A 397 -28.55 -5.70 1.07
N PHE A 398 -29.09 -6.71 0.39
CA PHE A 398 -28.94 -6.85 -1.06
C PHE A 398 -29.74 -5.79 -1.83
N TRP A 399 -30.93 -5.43 -1.35
CA TRP A 399 -31.71 -4.33 -1.92
C TRP A 399 -31.03 -2.98 -1.71
N SER A 400 -30.50 -2.72 -0.51
CA SER A 400 -29.73 -1.50 -0.24
C SER A 400 -28.48 -1.43 -1.14
N ALA A 401 -27.72 -2.53 -1.28
CA ALA A 401 -26.58 -2.61 -2.19
C ALA A 401 -26.98 -2.30 -3.64
N LEU A 402 -28.08 -2.88 -4.13
CA LEU A 402 -28.58 -2.62 -5.49
C LEU A 402 -28.93 -1.16 -5.70
N ASN A 403 -29.64 -0.52 -4.77
CA ASN A 403 -29.97 0.89 -4.87
C ASN A 403 -28.72 1.78 -4.85
N LEU A 404 -27.70 1.44 -4.05
CA LEU A 404 -26.43 2.16 -4.05
C LEU A 404 -25.70 2.02 -5.38
N SER A 405 -25.65 0.83 -5.98
CA SER A 405 -25.04 0.63 -7.31
C SER A 405 -25.79 1.41 -8.40
N ILE A 406 -27.12 1.44 -8.36
CA ILE A 406 -27.93 2.25 -9.30
C ILE A 406 -27.64 3.74 -9.12
N ALA A 407 -27.63 4.23 -7.88
CA ALA A 407 -27.32 5.63 -7.57
C ALA A 407 -25.90 6.01 -8.02
N GLN A 408 -24.94 5.08 -7.89
CA GLN A 408 -23.55 5.29 -8.32
C GLN A 408 -23.47 5.38 -9.83
N CYS A 409 -24.19 4.52 -10.55
CA CYS A 409 -24.37 4.63 -11.99
C CYS A 409 -24.96 6.00 -12.38
N GLY A 410 -25.94 6.48 -11.62
CA GLY A 410 -26.52 7.82 -11.72
C GLY A 410 -25.46 8.92 -11.72
N CYS A 411 -24.70 8.97 -10.63
CA CYS A 411 -23.70 10.01 -10.38
C CYS A 411 -22.55 10.01 -11.39
N GLU A 412 -22.06 8.82 -11.77
CA GLU A 412 -20.86 8.66 -12.60
C GLU A 412 -21.15 8.75 -14.11
N CYS A 413 -22.33 8.30 -14.55
CA CYS A 413 -22.64 8.18 -15.97
C CYS A 413 -23.48 9.32 -16.53
N PHE A 414 -24.26 10.02 -15.69
CA PHE A 414 -25.22 11.04 -16.14
C PHE A 414 -24.81 12.43 -15.65
N VAL A 415 -23.98 13.13 -16.42
CA VAL A 415 -23.46 14.48 -16.11
C VAL A 415 -23.93 15.49 -17.18
N GLY A 416 -24.38 16.69 -16.78
CA GLY A 416 -24.76 17.77 -17.71
C GLY A 416 -26.26 18.12 -17.71
N SER A 417 -26.78 18.67 -18.81
CA SER A 417 -28.15 19.23 -18.90
C SER A 417 -29.29 18.22 -18.70
N ASN A 418 -29.03 16.93 -18.92
CA ASN A 418 -29.99 15.84 -18.70
C ASN A 418 -30.02 15.34 -17.24
N ALA A 419 -29.22 15.93 -16.35
CA ALA A 419 -29.00 15.41 -15.00
C ALA A 419 -29.65 16.23 -13.87
N ALA A 420 -30.24 17.40 -14.15
CA ALA A 420 -30.83 18.23 -13.10
C ALA A 420 -31.96 17.49 -12.35
N ASP A 421 -32.90 16.88 -13.07
CA ASP A 421 -34.00 16.11 -12.47
C ASP A 421 -33.48 14.86 -11.73
N LEU A 422 -32.36 14.28 -12.18
CA LEU A 422 -31.78 13.08 -11.58
C LEU A 422 -30.95 13.41 -10.34
N ASP A 423 -30.23 14.53 -10.33
CA ASP A 423 -29.42 14.99 -9.21
C ASP A 423 -30.31 15.29 -8.00
N ASP A 424 -31.51 15.85 -8.20
CA ASP A 424 -32.51 16.06 -7.14
C ASP A 424 -32.99 14.72 -6.55
N VAL A 425 -33.34 13.75 -7.40
CA VAL A 425 -33.78 12.41 -6.96
C VAL A 425 -32.67 11.68 -6.19
N LEU A 426 -31.42 11.76 -6.68
CA LEU A 426 -30.25 11.17 -6.02
C LEU A 426 -29.94 11.84 -4.68
N THR A 427 -30.04 13.17 -4.62
CA THR A 427 -29.83 13.95 -3.39
C THR A 427 -30.85 13.57 -2.33
N GLN A 428 -32.14 13.52 -2.68
CA GLN A 428 -33.22 13.09 -1.78
C GLN A 428 -33.03 11.65 -1.30
N PHE A 429 -32.62 10.75 -2.19
CA PHE A 429 -32.32 9.37 -1.83
C PHE A 429 -31.19 9.28 -0.79
N VAL A 430 -30.04 9.89 -1.04
CA VAL A 430 -28.89 9.83 -0.13
C VAL A 430 -29.22 10.49 1.22
N GLN A 431 -29.95 11.60 1.22
CA GLN A 431 -30.44 12.24 2.44
C GLN A 431 -31.33 11.28 3.24
N SER A 432 -32.32 10.65 2.60
CA SER A 432 -33.21 9.69 3.25
C SER A 432 -32.45 8.49 3.84
N GLU A 433 -31.40 8.01 3.17
CA GLU A 433 -30.54 6.93 3.66
C GLU A 433 -29.77 7.34 4.92
N PHE A 434 -29.25 8.57 4.99
CA PHE A 434 -28.58 9.06 6.19
C PHE A 434 -29.56 9.28 7.34
N ASP A 435 -30.74 9.83 7.08
CA ASP A 435 -31.78 10.04 8.10
C ASP A 435 -32.28 8.69 8.66
N ASN A 436 -32.52 7.70 7.79
CA ASN A 436 -32.89 6.34 8.18
C ASN A 436 -31.82 5.67 9.05
N LEU A 437 -30.53 5.90 8.77
CA LEU A 437 -29.42 5.38 9.59
C LEU A 437 -29.36 6.01 10.98
N VAL A 438 -29.83 7.24 11.14
CA VAL A 438 -29.92 7.92 12.44
C VAL A 438 -31.13 7.42 13.23
N GLN A 439 -32.28 7.25 12.56
CA GLN A 439 -33.57 6.93 13.19
C GLN A 439 -33.80 5.44 13.48
N SER A 440 -33.22 4.52 12.69
CA SER A 440 -33.51 3.07 12.77
C SER A 440 -33.10 2.41 14.10
N ASP A 441 -33.81 1.36 14.52
CA ASP A 441 -33.48 0.56 15.71
C ASP A 441 -32.08 -0.08 15.65
N SER A 442 -31.49 -0.37 16.82
CA SER A 442 -30.10 -0.84 16.95
C SER A 442 -29.73 -2.06 16.09
N SER A 443 -30.68 -2.95 15.78
CA SER A 443 -30.49 -4.14 14.92
C SER A 443 -30.48 -3.82 13.42
N VAL A 444 -31.38 -2.95 12.96
CA VAL A 444 -31.44 -2.48 11.55
C VAL A 444 -30.23 -1.58 11.24
N ARG A 445 -29.80 -0.80 12.22
CA ARG A 445 -28.57 0.01 12.16
C ARG A 445 -27.33 -0.83 11.89
N GLN A 446 -27.19 -2.01 12.51
CA GLN A 446 -25.99 -2.84 12.36
C GLN A 446 -25.82 -3.41 10.93
N VAL A 447 -26.91 -3.77 10.24
CA VAL A 447 -26.84 -4.30 8.87
C VAL A 447 -26.71 -3.18 7.84
N ALA A 448 -27.40 -2.07 8.04
CA ALA A 448 -27.27 -0.90 7.17
C ALA A 448 -25.90 -0.19 7.31
N GLN A 449 -25.24 -0.31 8.48
CA GLN A 449 -23.87 0.17 8.75
C GLN A 449 -22.77 -0.81 8.32
N GLY A 450 -23.09 -1.85 7.53
CA GLY A 450 -22.08 -2.70 6.91
C GLY A 450 -20.96 -1.83 6.27
N PRO A 451 -19.66 -2.13 6.51
CA PRO A 451 -18.56 -1.26 6.06
C PRO A 451 -18.58 -0.96 4.56
N THR A 452 -19.07 -1.91 3.75
CA THR A 452 -19.23 -1.79 2.30
C THR A 452 -20.34 -0.82 1.92
N LEU A 453 -21.53 -0.93 2.52
CA LEU A 453 -22.68 -0.08 2.21
C LEU A 453 -22.45 1.36 2.66
N LEU A 454 -21.87 1.57 3.85
CA LEU A 454 -21.54 2.91 4.32
C LEU A 454 -20.49 3.57 3.41
N LYS A 455 -19.47 2.81 2.99
CA LYS A 455 -18.49 3.30 2.01
C LYS A 455 -19.16 3.71 0.70
N GLY A 456 -20.10 2.91 0.18
CA GLY A 456 -20.88 3.24 -1.00
C GLY A 456 -21.65 4.55 -0.85
N ARG A 457 -22.37 4.75 0.27
CA ARG A 457 -23.07 6.02 0.57
C ARG A 457 -22.14 7.23 0.61
N LEU A 458 -20.96 7.08 1.21
CA LEU A 458 -19.96 8.17 1.28
C LEU A 458 -19.32 8.45 -0.08
N GLN A 459 -19.18 7.45 -0.94
CA GLN A 459 -18.75 7.65 -2.33
C GLN A 459 -19.79 8.44 -3.12
N LEU A 460 -21.09 8.12 -2.99
CA LEU A 460 -22.18 8.90 -3.60
C LEU A 460 -22.16 10.35 -3.12
N LEU A 461 -22.01 10.57 -1.81
CA LEU A 461 -21.87 11.90 -1.23
C LEU A 461 -20.68 12.66 -1.85
N THR A 462 -19.54 12.00 -2.06
CA THR A 462 -18.38 12.60 -2.72
C THR A 462 -18.71 13.02 -4.15
N SER A 463 -19.30 12.13 -4.94
CA SER A 463 -19.63 12.38 -6.34
C SER A 463 -20.66 13.51 -6.50
N LEU A 464 -21.67 13.60 -5.62
CA LEU A 464 -22.65 14.69 -5.66
C LEU A 464 -22.01 16.04 -5.29
N LEU A 465 -21.14 16.08 -4.26
CA LEU A 465 -20.43 17.30 -3.87
C LEU A 465 -19.41 17.78 -4.92
N GLU A 466 -18.95 16.90 -5.82
CA GLU A 466 -18.12 17.29 -6.96
C GLU A 466 -18.94 17.99 -8.07
N ARG A 467 -20.25 17.73 -8.15
CA ARG A 467 -21.16 18.27 -9.18
C ARG A 467 -21.77 19.61 -8.78
N GLY A 468 -22.01 19.83 -7.49
CA GLY A 468 -22.60 21.06 -6.98
C GLY A 468 -22.50 21.20 -5.45
N ASP A 469 -22.85 22.38 -4.95
CA ASP A 469 -22.95 22.63 -3.51
C ASP A 469 -24.31 22.14 -2.99
N HIS A 470 -24.31 21.05 -2.21
CA HIS A 470 -25.51 20.47 -1.59
C HIS A 470 -25.45 20.61 -0.05
N PRO A 471 -25.86 21.77 0.51
CA PRO A 471 -25.74 22.03 1.95
C PRO A 471 -26.62 21.11 2.81
N GLU A 472 -27.81 20.75 2.33
CA GLU A 472 -28.76 19.87 3.02
C GLU A 472 -28.19 18.46 3.23
N LEU A 473 -27.53 17.94 2.19
CA LEU A 473 -26.85 16.65 2.19
C LEU A 473 -25.69 16.62 3.20
N LEU A 474 -24.95 17.73 3.28
CA LEU A 474 -23.84 17.89 4.22
C LEU A 474 -24.33 17.97 5.68
N GLU A 475 -25.48 18.62 5.92
CA GLU A 475 -26.12 18.66 7.25
C GLU A 475 -26.61 17.27 7.67
N ALA A 476 -27.24 16.51 6.76
CA ALA A 476 -27.67 15.13 7.01
C ALA A 476 -26.48 14.21 7.34
N PHE A 477 -25.40 14.27 6.53
CA PHE A 477 -24.15 13.57 6.84
C PHE A 477 -23.57 14.00 8.19
N THR A 478 -23.57 15.29 8.50
CA THR A 478 -23.06 15.81 9.77
C THR A 478 -23.86 15.28 10.95
N THR A 479 -25.18 15.18 10.82
CA THR A 479 -26.06 14.59 11.84
C THR A 479 -25.74 13.11 12.08
N LEU A 480 -25.52 12.34 11.01
CA LEU A 480 -25.04 10.96 11.11
C LEU A 480 -23.66 10.87 11.79
N TYR A 481 -22.73 11.75 11.42
CA TYR A 481 -21.40 11.74 12.00
C TYR A 481 -21.40 12.09 13.49
N MET A 482 -22.21 13.08 13.90
CA MET A 482 -22.34 13.48 15.30
C MET A 482 -23.02 12.41 16.15
N SER A 483 -23.98 11.65 15.60
CA SER A 483 -24.67 10.55 16.30
C SER A 483 -23.86 9.24 16.36
N SER A 484 -22.77 9.11 15.60
CA SER A 484 -21.92 7.91 15.64
C SER A 484 -21.21 7.74 16.99
N VAL A 485 -21.02 6.50 17.43
CA VAL A 485 -20.28 6.22 18.69
C VAL A 485 -18.77 6.31 18.42
N PRO A 486 -17.97 6.98 19.28
CA PRO A 486 -16.51 6.97 19.16
C PRO A 486 -15.98 5.53 19.08
N ASN A 487 -14.95 5.28 18.26
CA ASN A 487 -14.41 3.95 17.93
C ASN A 487 -15.27 3.00 17.08
N SER A 488 -16.52 3.36 16.75
CA SER A 488 -17.32 2.54 15.82
C SER A 488 -16.72 2.53 14.40
N GLY A 489 -17.04 1.50 13.61
CA GLY A 489 -16.70 1.46 12.17
C GLY A 489 -17.29 2.65 11.41
N THR A 490 -18.52 3.03 11.74
CA THR A 490 -19.23 4.19 11.21
C THR A 490 -18.49 5.49 11.51
N PHE A 491 -18.05 5.69 12.76
CA PHE A 491 -17.25 6.85 13.13
C PHE A 491 -15.97 6.95 12.31
N ARG A 492 -15.22 5.85 12.18
CA ARG A 492 -13.98 5.83 11.39
C ARG A 492 -14.21 6.15 9.91
N ALA A 493 -15.27 5.60 9.31
CA ALA A 493 -15.62 5.87 7.92
C ALA A 493 -16.03 7.33 7.69
N CYS A 494 -16.89 7.89 8.57
CA CYS A 494 -17.30 9.29 8.50
C CYS A 494 -16.12 10.23 8.76
N SER A 495 -15.23 9.94 9.72
CA SER A 495 -14.01 10.71 9.96
C SER A 495 -13.10 10.72 8.73
N ALA A 496 -12.91 9.57 8.07
CA ALA A 496 -12.10 9.48 6.85
C ALA A 496 -12.67 10.32 5.70
N PHE A 497 -14.00 10.25 5.48
CA PHE A 497 -14.67 11.09 4.48
C PHE A 497 -14.54 12.58 4.81
N ALA A 498 -14.87 12.98 6.05
CA ALA A 498 -14.78 14.38 6.49
C ALA A 498 -13.35 14.92 6.31
N LEU A 499 -12.35 14.10 6.61
CA LEU A 499 -10.94 14.45 6.46
C LEU A 499 -10.54 14.61 5.00
N GLN A 500 -10.94 13.69 4.12
CA GLN A 500 -10.70 13.78 2.68
C GLN A 500 -11.34 15.04 2.08
N HIS A 501 -12.60 15.31 2.45
CA HIS A 501 -13.34 16.48 1.98
C HIS A 501 -12.66 17.78 2.43
N LEU A 502 -12.35 17.91 3.73
CA LEU A 502 -11.67 19.12 4.25
C LEU A 502 -10.24 19.26 3.71
N THR A 503 -9.53 18.16 3.46
CA THR A 503 -8.22 18.22 2.81
C THR A 503 -8.37 18.89 1.45
N ASN A 504 -9.27 18.40 0.60
CA ASN A 504 -9.54 19.00 -0.71
C ASN A 504 -9.93 20.49 -0.63
N VAL A 505 -10.70 20.88 0.39
CA VAL A 505 -11.13 22.27 0.57
C VAL A 505 -9.99 23.18 1.06
N PHE A 506 -9.19 22.74 2.04
CA PHE A 506 -8.22 23.61 2.73
C PHE A 506 -6.77 23.50 2.22
N THR A 507 -6.41 22.45 1.47
CA THR A 507 -5.08 22.30 0.84
C THR A 507 -5.03 22.75 -0.62
N THR A 508 -6.17 22.93 -1.28
CA THR A 508 -6.19 23.49 -2.64
C THR A 508 -5.87 24.98 -2.62
N LYS A 509 -5.11 25.46 -3.61
CA LYS A 509 -4.70 26.87 -3.73
C LYS A 509 -5.89 27.83 -4.00
N SER A 510 -7.08 27.30 -4.27
CA SER A 510 -8.26 28.08 -4.65
C SER A 510 -9.05 28.53 -3.43
N ARG A 511 -9.07 29.84 -3.16
CA ARG A 511 -9.89 30.47 -2.09
C ARG A 511 -11.40 30.36 -2.32
N ALA A 512 -11.86 30.05 -3.54
CA ALA A 512 -13.27 30.11 -3.91
C ALA A 512 -14.13 28.98 -3.30
N LYS A 513 -13.57 27.77 -3.11
CA LYS A 513 -14.28 26.62 -2.51
C LYS A 513 -14.46 26.70 -0.99
N VAL A 514 -13.67 27.54 -0.30
CA VAL A 514 -13.79 27.72 1.16
C VAL A 514 -15.02 28.58 1.51
N ALA A 515 -15.53 29.39 0.58
CA ALA A 515 -16.66 30.28 0.81
C ALA A 515 -18.03 29.56 0.78
N SER A 516 -18.12 28.34 0.23
CA SER A 516 -19.39 27.59 0.15
C SER A 516 -19.67 26.71 1.38
N LEU A 517 -18.69 26.51 2.27
CA LEU A 517 -18.84 25.63 3.43
C LEU A 517 -19.29 26.41 4.69
N SER A 518 -20.31 25.90 5.37
CA SER A 518 -20.75 26.45 6.66
C SER A 518 -19.72 26.17 7.75
N TRP A 519 -19.24 27.22 8.43
CA TRP A 519 -18.28 27.09 9.53
C TRP A 519 -18.83 26.32 10.73
N SER A 520 -20.16 26.31 10.91
CA SER A 520 -20.83 25.47 11.91
C SER A 520 -20.61 23.97 11.66
N VAL A 521 -20.60 23.54 10.39
CA VAL A 521 -20.29 22.15 10.02
C VAL A 521 -18.82 21.83 10.31
N VAL A 522 -17.91 22.74 9.95
CA VAL A 522 -16.47 22.58 10.20
C VAL A 522 -16.19 22.46 11.69
N SER A 523 -16.79 23.31 12.54
CA SER A 523 -16.56 23.28 13.99
C SER A 523 -17.07 21.97 14.62
N LYS A 524 -18.25 21.47 14.20
CA LYS A 524 -18.76 20.13 14.58
C LYS A 524 -17.76 19.03 14.22
N TRP A 525 -17.23 19.03 13.00
CA TRP A 525 -16.29 17.99 12.54
C TRP A 525 -14.93 18.07 13.25
N MET A 526 -14.43 19.27 13.52
CA MET A 526 -13.23 19.49 14.32
C MET A 526 -13.38 18.86 15.71
N GLY A 527 -14.50 19.09 16.40
CA GLY A 527 -14.79 18.44 17.69
C GLY A 527 -14.68 16.90 17.61
N ARG A 528 -15.18 16.30 16.53
CA ARG A 528 -15.10 14.84 16.30
C ARG A 528 -13.67 14.37 15.99
N PHE A 529 -12.85 15.15 15.29
CA PHE A 529 -11.42 14.81 15.11
C PHE A 529 -10.66 14.83 16.43
N GLY A 530 -11.02 15.72 17.35
CA GLY A 530 -10.48 15.71 18.72
C GLY A 530 -10.73 14.37 19.41
N LEU A 531 -11.97 13.87 19.35
CA LEU A 531 -12.30 12.53 19.87
C LEU A 531 -11.57 11.41 19.13
N TYR A 532 -11.41 11.51 17.81
CA TYR A 532 -10.65 10.53 17.01
C TYR A 532 -9.21 10.41 17.52
N MET A 533 -8.55 11.54 17.78
CA MET A 533 -7.18 11.57 18.29
C MET A 533 -7.02 10.88 19.64
N LEU A 534 -8.05 10.90 20.49
CA LEU A 534 -8.02 10.32 21.82
C LEU A 534 -8.44 8.85 21.87
N ALA A 535 -9.23 8.39 20.90
CA ALA A 535 -9.94 7.12 21.00
C ALA A 535 -9.24 5.95 20.27
N ILE A 536 -8.41 6.23 19.25
CA ILE A 536 -7.83 5.19 18.37
C ILE A 536 -6.32 5.03 18.59
N VAL A 537 -5.93 3.83 19.03
CA VAL A 537 -4.56 3.45 19.49
C VAL A 537 -3.69 2.88 18.37
N ASP A 538 -4.20 2.76 17.15
CA ASP A 538 -3.54 1.96 16.11
C ASP A 538 -2.38 2.71 15.42
N SER A 539 -1.15 2.22 15.63
CA SER A 539 0.09 2.73 15.02
C SER A 539 0.14 2.64 13.49
N THR A 540 -0.82 1.95 12.87
CA THR A 540 -1.00 1.79 11.43
C THR A 540 -1.69 2.98 10.75
N GLN A 541 -2.30 3.91 11.52
CA GLN A 541 -3.07 5.04 11.00
C GLN A 541 -2.28 6.36 10.93
N GLN A 542 -0.98 6.29 10.68
CA GLN A 542 -0.07 7.46 10.73
C GLN A 542 -0.48 8.55 9.74
N ASP A 543 -0.89 8.16 8.53
CA ASP A 543 -1.30 9.10 7.50
C ASP A 543 -2.59 9.83 7.88
N THR A 544 -3.50 9.15 8.59
CA THR A 544 -4.72 9.76 9.11
C THR A 544 -4.42 10.82 10.16
N PHE A 545 -3.51 10.56 11.10
CA PHE A 545 -3.07 11.57 12.08
C PHE A 545 -2.42 12.78 11.40
N LYS A 546 -1.50 12.56 10.45
CA LYS A 546 -0.88 13.64 9.67
C LYS A 546 -1.91 14.49 8.94
N ALA A 547 -2.86 13.85 8.27
CA ALA A 547 -3.94 14.54 7.59
C ALA A 547 -4.81 15.35 8.56
N ILE A 548 -5.16 14.81 9.74
CA ILE A 548 -5.91 15.55 10.78
C ILE A 548 -5.15 16.81 11.20
N PHE A 549 -3.84 16.71 11.46
CA PHE A 549 -3.03 17.87 11.84
C PHE A 549 -2.97 18.93 10.75
N ARG A 550 -2.73 18.53 9.50
CA ARG A 550 -2.68 19.44 8.35
C ARG A 550 -4.00 20.15 8.09
N VAL A 551 -5.11 19.42 8.14
CA VAL A 551 -6.46 20.00 8.02
C VAL A 551 -6.73 20.95 9.18
N SER A 552 -6.39 20.57 10.41
CA SER A 552 -6.57 21.44 11.59
C SER A 552 -5.79 22.75 11.44
N ILE A 553 -4.55 22.71 10.96
CA ILE A 553 -3.75 23.91 10.65
C ILE A 553 -4.45 24.75 9.55
N GLY A 554 -4.92 24.11 8.48
CA GLY A 554 -5.63 24.76 7.38
C GLY A 554 -6.93 25.45 7.79
N VAL A 555 -7.64 24.88 8.78
CA VAL A 555 -8.86 25.44 9.39
C VAL A 555 -8.49 26.62 10.30
N LEU A 556 -7.55 26.43 11.24
CA LEU A 556 -7.15 27.45 12.21
C LEU A 556 -6.59 28.71 11.57
N THR A 557 -5.84 28.57 10.47
CA THR A 557 -5.29 29.72 9.72
C THR A 557 -6.35 30.57 9.02
N ARG A 558 -7.58 30.06 8.87
CA ARG A 558 -8.67 30.71 8.13
C ARG A 558 -9.95 30.88 8.95
N LEU A 559 -9.92 30.52 10.24
CA LEU A 559 -11.08 30.49 11.12
C LEU A 559 -11.58 31.92 11.43
N PRO A 560 -12.89 32.22 11.22
CA PRO A 560 -13.48 33.47 11.64
C PRO A 560 -13.49 33.62 13.16
N PRO A 561 -13.33 34.84 13.71
CA PRO A 561 -13.27 35.05 15.16
C PRO A 561 -14.57 34.65 15.89
N ALA A 562 -15.73 34.71 15.23
CA ALA A 562 -17.01 34.34 15.81
C ALA A 562 -17.14 32.83 16.11
N GLU A 563 -16.49 31.98 15.33
CA GLU A 563 -16.55 30.51 15.46
C GLU A 563 -15.53 29.96 16.45
N LEU A 564 -14.62 30.81 16.93
CA LEU A 564 -13.64 30.45 17.96
C LEU A 564 -14.30 30.14 19.31
N GLU A 565 -15.44 30.77 19.60
CA GLU A 565 -16.21 30.58 20.83
C GLU A 565 -17.16 29.38 20.77
N SER A 566 -17.18 28.62 19.67
CA SER A 566 -18.00 27.42 19.52
C SER A 566 -17.63 26.34 20.55
N GLU A 567 -18.65 25.71 21.17
CA GLU A 567 -18.48 24.61 22.13
C GLU A 567 -17.66 23.45 21.53
N HIS A 568 -17.84 23.17 20.24
CA HIS A 568 -17.11 22.11 19.55
C HIS A 568 -15.62 22.42 19.38
N MET A 569 -15.26 23.69 19.16
CA MET A 569 -13.87 24.13 19.09
C MET A 569 -13.20 24.10 20.47
N ALA A 570 -13.92 24.45 21.53
CA ALA A 570 -13.44 24.31 22.91
C ALA A 570 -13.20 22.84 23.29
N SER A 571 -14.12 21.95 22.90
CA SER A 571 -13.97 20.49 23.06
C SER A 571 -12.77 19.92 22.29
N TRP A 572 -12.57 20.39 21.04
CA TRP A 572 -11.41 20.03 20.25
C TRP A 572 -10.10 20.48 20.91
N LEU A 573 -10.02 21.73 21.37
CA LEU A 573 -8.83 22.25 22.07
C LEU A 573 -8.52 21.43 23.34
N THR A 574 -9.55 21.07 24.10
CA THR A 574 -9.40 20.19 25.28
C THR A 574 -8.84 18.83 24.88
N SER A 575 -9.28 18.29 23.75
CA SER A 575 -8.78 17.03 23.21
C SER A 575 -7.32 17.13 22.76
N VAL A 576 -6.91 18.24 22.13
CA VAL A 576 -5.50 18.51 21.79
C VAL A 576 -4.64 18.55 23.05
N VAL A 577 -5.06 19.26 24.09
CA VAL A 577 -4.33 19.30 25.37
C VAL A 577 -4.21 17.90 25.99
N ALA A 578 -5.28 17.11 25.96
CA ALA A 578 -5.30 15.75 26.47
C ALA A 578 -4.40 14.79 25.65
N PHE A 579 -4.26 15.02 24.35
CA PHE A 579 -3.40 14.24 23.45
C PHE A 579 -1.90 14.46 23.73
N PHE A 580 -1.51 15.67 24.13
CA PHE A 580 -0.14 15.96 24.58
C PHE A 580 0.11 15.53 26.04
N THR A 581 -0.93 15.21 26.82
CA THR A 581 -0.79 14.82 28.23
C THR A 581 -0.56 13.31 28.37
N SER A 582 0.60 12.93 28.94
CA SER A 582 1.05 11.53 29.02
C SER A 582 0.23 10.62 29.93
N THR A 583 -0.58 11.18 30.83
CA THR A 583 -1.24 10.43 31.92
C THR A 583 -2.72 10.16 31.71
N THR A 584 -3.34 10.70 30.65
CA THR A 584 -4.80 10.77 30.55
C THR A 584 -5.43 9.83 29.51
N ASN A 585 -4.68 9.35 28.50
CA ASN A 585 -5.25 8.56 27.40
C ASN A 585 -4.31 7.45 26.93
N PRO A 586 -4.86 6.36 26.33
CA PRO A 586 -4.05 5.29 25.75
C PRO A 586 -3.25 5.75 24.52
N VAL A 587 -3.64 6.86 23.89
CA VAL A 587 -2.97 7.47 22.74
C VAL A 587 -2.24 8.73 23.22
N TRP A 588 -0.91 8.70 23.20
CA TRP A 588 -0.08 9.86 23.52
C TRP A 588 0.84 10.20 22.36
N PHE A 589 1.00 11.49 22.05
CA PHE A 589 1.72 11.94 20.85
C PHE A 589 3.16 11.38 20.76
N GLY A 590 3.83 11.16 21.89
CA GLY A 590 5.20 10.65 21.89
C GLY A 590 5.32 9.18 21.47
N GLN A 591 4.24 8.40 21.46
CA GLN A 591 4.23 7.04 20.91
C GLN A 591 4.20 7.02 19.37
N LEU A 592 3.95 8.16 18.73
CA LEU A 592 3.95 8.27 17.27
C LEU A 592 5.38 8.35 16.71
N PRO A 593 5.61 7.97 15.44
CA PRO A 593 6.90 8.14 14.80
C PRO A 593 7.32 9.61 14.73
N TRP A 594 8.64 9.86 14.67
CA TRP A 594 9.22 11.20 14.69
C TRP A 594 8.61 12.16 13.66
N SER A 595 8.32 11.69 12.44
CA SER A 595 7.74 12.53 11.38
C SER A 595 6.32 13.01 11.72
N THR A 596 5.52 12.18 12.38
CA THR A 596 4.17 12.53 12.82
C THR A 596 4.21 13.40 14.07
N GLN A 597 5.19 13.19 14.97
CA GLN A 597 5.41 14.07 16.13
C GLN A 597 5.66 15.51 15.69
N LEU A 598 6.47 15.72 14.64
CA LEU A 598 6.78 17.06 14.13
C LEU A 598 5.54 17.79 13.60
N GLU A 599 4.67 17.09 12.85
CA GLU A 599 3.40 17.66 12.36
C GLU A 599 2.42 17.96 13.51
N ALA A 600 2.39 17.12 14.53
CA ALA A 600 1.60 17.37 15.74
C ALA A 600 2.07 18.64 16.47
N VAL A 601 3.39 18.84 16.58
CA VAL A 601 3.96 20.06 17.18
C VAL A 601 3.69 21.29 16.32
N ALA A 602 3.73 21.16 14.98
CA ALA A 602 3.39 22.27 14.07
C ALA A 602 1.98 22.83 14.30
N LEU A 603 1.03 21.97 14.69
CA LEU A 603 -0.32 22.39 15.05
C LEU A 603 -0.33 23.41 16.20
N LEU A 604 0.59 23.26 17.16
CA LEU A 604 0.65 24.12 18.35
C LEU A 604 0.82 25.59 17.97
N HIS A 605 1.66 25.89 16.97
CA HIS A 605 1.91 27.26 16.52
C HIS A 605 0.63 28.02 16.13
N HIS A 606 -0.37 27.30 15.61
CA HIS A 606 -1.61 27.88 15.11
C HIS A 606 -2.75 27.91 16.14
N LEU A 607 -2.50 27.49 17.39
CA LEU A 607 -3.53 27.47 18.42
C LEU A 607 -3.98 28.90 18.80
N PRO A 608 -5.31 29.14 18.86
CA PRO A 608 -5.85 30.48 19.12
C PRO A 608 -5.71 30.89 20.59
N THR A 609 -5.81 29.94 21.52
CA THR A 609 -5.66 30.13 22.96
C THR A 609 -4.72 29.09 23.54
N TYR A 610 -3.91 29.51 24.52
CA TYR A 610 -2.97 28.65 25.24
C TYR A 610 -3.43 28.52 26.69
N PRO A 611 -4.03 27.38 27.07
CA PRO A 611 -4.47 27.18 28.45
C PRO A 611 -3.28 27.29 29.42
N PRO A 612 -3.41 27.95 30.59
CA PRO A 612 -2.29 28.15 31.52
C PRO A 612 -1.65 26.84 32.01
N ALA A 613 -2.45 25.78 32.13
CA ALA A 613 -1.96 24.45 32.52
C ALA A 613 -1.19 23.73 31.39
N PHE A 614 -1.32 24.18 30.14
CA PHE A 614 -0.76 23.51 28.97
C PHE A 614 0.77 23.60 28.91
N LEU A 615 1.36 24.70 29.40
CA LEU A 615 2.82 24.81 29.54
C LEU A 615 3.41 23.70 30.42
N ARG A 616 2.69 23.27 31.46
CA ARG A 616 3.13 22.16 32.30
C ARG A 616 3.11 20.84 31.54
N THR A 617 2.08 20.62 30.72
CA THR A 617 1.98 19.46 29.82
C THR A 617 3.13 19.46 28.82
N LEU A 618 3.41 20.59 28.16
CA LEU A 618 4.52 20.71 27.22
C LEU A 618 5.88 20.50 27.90
N ALA A 619 6.07 20.97 29.14
CA ALA A 619 7.27 20.68 29.92
C ALA A 619 7.42 19.16 30.17
N ALA A 620 6.33 18.46 30.49
CA ALA A 620 6.36 17.01 30.64
C ALA A 620 6.69 16.30 29.31
N CYS A 621 6.20 16.81 28.19
CA CYS A 621 6.55 16.32 26.84
C CYS A 621 8.05 16.47 26.56
N CYS A 622 8.62 17.63 26.90
CA CYS A 622 10.04 17.89 26.70
C CYS A 622 10.95 17.06 27.63
N LYS A 623 10.42 16.57 28.75
CA LYS A 623 11.13 15.65 29.67
C LYS A 623 11.12 14.20 29.23
N ALA A 624 10.19 13.80 28.37
CA ALA A 624 10.05 12.40 28.00
C ALA A 624 11.13 11.98 26.97
N ASP A 625 11.75 10.81 27.19
CA ASP A 625 12.83 10.30 26.34
C ASP A 625 12.35 9.84 24.95
N ILE A 626 11.07 9.44 24.86
CA ILE A 626 10.46 8.88 23.63
C ILE A 626 10.22 9.98 22.57
N VAL A 627 10.17 11.25 22.99
CA VAL A 627 9.94 12.38 22.08
C VAL A 627 11.23 12.77 21.38
N SER A 628 11.17 12.89 20.05
CA SER A 628 12.32 13.28 19.23
C SER A 628 12.88 14.66 19.61
N VAL A 629 14.21 14.82 19.51
CA VAL A 629 14.90 16.08 19.81
C VAL A 629 14.41 17.21 18.92
N ASP A 630 14.14 16.94 17.64
CA ASP A 630 13.61 17.94 16.69
C ASP A 630 12.22 18.43 17.08
N ALA A 631 11.33 17.54 17.54
CA ALA A 631 10.02 17.92 18.04
C ALA A 631 10.12 18.79 19.31
N LYS A 632 11.04 18.45 20.24
CA LYS A 632 11.31 19.25 21.44
C LYS A 632 11.86 20.64 21.08
N SER A 633 12.82 20.71 20.15
CA SER A 633 13.35 21.97 19.63
C SER A 633 12.25 22.86 19.06
N PHE A 634 11.33 22.26 18.30
CA PHE A 634 10.25 23.03 17.69
C PHE A 634 9.21 23.53 18.71
N VAL A 635 8.92 22.76 19.77
CA VAL A 635 8.10 23.23 20.90
C VAL A 635 8.75 24.44 21.57
N LEU A 636 10.07 24.44 21.78
CA LEU A 636 10.79 25.56 22.37
C LEU A 636 10.66 26.85 21.55
N ASP A 637 10.79 26.75 20.22
CA ASP A 637 10.63 27.89 19.32
C ASP A 637 9.20 28.44 19.34
N ILE A 638 8.19 27.56 19.34
CA ILE A 638 6.77 27.96 19.40
C ILE A 638 6.45 28.68 20.72
N VAL A 639 6.94 28.15 21.85
CA VAL A 639 6.74 28.79 23.17
C VAL A 639 7.44 30.16 23.22
N SER A 640 8.60 30.29 22.58
CA SER A 640 9.31 31.56 22.44
C SER A 640 8.52 32.58 21.62
N ASP A 641 7.93 32.19 20.49
CA ASP A 641 7.12 33.11 19.66
C ASP A 641 5.89 33.67 20.41
N GLN A 642 5.37 32.91 21.39
CA GLN A 642 4.23 33.32 22.22
C GLN A 642 4.63 34.05 23.51
N LEU A 643 5.87 34.58 23.61
CA LEU A 643 6.42 35.22 24.82
C LEU A 643 5.52 36.31 25.44
N HIS A 644 4.80 37.04 24.60
CA HIS A 644 3.99 38.19 25.00
C HIS A 644 2.65 37.80 25.65
N LYS A 645 2.22 36.53 25.53
CA LYS A 645 0.93 36.04 26.04
C LYS A 645 1.05 35.24 27.33
N LEU A 646 2.26 34.84 27.72
CA LEU A 646 2.51 33.88 28.80
C LEU A 646 3.21 34.56 29.99
N ASP A 647 2.90 34.10 31.20
CA ASP A 647 3.56 34.59 32.41
C ASP A 647 5.06 34.23 32.41
N ARG A 648 5.90 35.22 32.74
CA ARG A 648 7.35 35.07 32.75
C ARG A 648 7.83 34.03 33.76
N GLY A 649 7.14 33.89 34.90
CA GLY A 649 7.45 32.88 35.90
C GLY A 649 7.19 31.45 35.40
N ALA A 650 6.04 31.25 34.73
CA ALA A 650 5.71 29.97 34.10
C ALA A 650 6.68 29.57 32.98
N LEU A 651 7.10 30.54 32.15
CA LEU A 651 8.11 30.33 31.11
C LEU A 651 9.47 29.92 31.68
N LEU A 652 9.91 30.59 32.75
CA LEU A 652 11.16 30.24 33.43
C LEU A 652 11.11 28.80 33.96
N SER A 653 10.00 28.40 34.58
CA SER A 653 9.79 27.03 35.08
C SER A 653 9.81 25.99 33.95
N PHE A 654 9.22 26.31 32.80
CA PHE A 654 9.20 25.46 31.60
C PHE A 654 10.61 25.26 31.00
N TYR A 655 11.37 26.34 30.80
CA TYR A 655 12.73 26.25 30.27
C TYR A 655 13.67 25.52 31.21
N MET A 656 13.60 25.80 32.52
CA MET A 656 14.41 25.09 33.52
C MET A 656 14.07 23.61 33.58
N SER A 657 12.78 23.27 33.48
CA SER A 657 12.31 21.88 33.41
C SER A 657 12.82 21.13 32.17
N THR A 658 12.98 21.82 31.05
CA THR A 658 13.48 21.23 29.79
C THR A 658 15.00 21.10 29.78
N LEU A 659 15.69 22.08 30.38
CA LEU A 659 17.15 22.14 30.46
C LEU A 659 17.75 21.00 31.29
N PHE A 660 17.12 20.64 32.41
CA PHE A 660 17.60 19.59 33.33
C PHE A 660 16.94 18.22 33.10
N ALA A 661 16.28 18.03 31.95
CA ALA A 661 15.74 16.74 31.59
C ALA A 661 16.83 15.82 31.03
N GLN A 662 16.75 14.53 31.37
CA GLN A 662 17.66 13.51 30.84
C GLN A 662 17.52 13.44 29.31
N GLY A 663 18.64 13.29 28.59
CA GLY A 663 18.66 13.20 27.12
C GLY A 663 18.54 14.52 26.34
N ASN A 664 18.40 15.68 27.00
CA ASN A 664 18.22 16.99 26.34
C ASN A 664 19.52 17.80 26.14
N GLU A 665 20.70 17.18 26.16
CA GLU A 665 22.00 17.87 26.03
C GLU A 665 22.09 18.75 24.77
N LEU A 666 21.59 18.25 23.63
CA LEU A 666 21.58 18.97 22.35
C LEU A 666 20.67 20.21 22.34
N LEU A 667 19.68 20.28 23.23
CA LEU A 667 18.75 21.41 23.33
C LEU A 667 19.27 22.51 24.26
N CYS A 668 20.26 22.21 25.10
CA CYS A 668 20.81 23.15 26.08
C CYS A 668 21.24 24.50 25.45
N PRO A 669 21.93 24.55 24.29
CA PRO A 669 22.27 25.82 23.64
C PRO A 669 21.05 26.64 23.22
N GLN A 670 19.99 26.00 22.74
CA GLN A 670 18.77 26.68 22.34
C GLN A 670 18.04 27.25 23.57
N VAL A 671 17.83 26.44 24.61
CA VAL A 671 17.18 26.87 25.85
C VAL A 671 17.92 28.05 26.50
N CYS A 672 19.26 28.00 26.54
CA CYS A 672 20.10 29.08 27.08
C CYS A 672 20.00 30.39 26.28
N ARG A 673 19.90 30.31 24.94
CA ARG A 673 19.61 31.49 24.09
C ARG A 673 18.24 32.08 24.40
N LEU A 674 17.20 31.24 24.54
CA LEU A 674 15.84 31.68 24.86
C LEU A 674 15.74 32.29 26.26
N LEU A 675 16.41 31.70 27.27
CA LEU A 675 16.52 32.24 28.62
C LEU A 675 17.18 33.63 28.64
N SER A 676 18.21 33.84 27.82
CA SER A 676 18.85 35.14 27.66
C SER A 676 17.89 36.18 27.07
N GLY A 677 17.03 35.76 26.13
CA GLY A 677 16.00 36.59 25.50
C GLY A 677 14.89 37.08 26.45
N LEU A 678 14.70 36.45 27.62
CA LEU A 678 13.68 36.84 28.61
C LEU A 678 14.02 38.15 29.35
N ASN A 679 15.25 38.66 29.23
CA ASN A 679 15.68 39.96 29.77
C ASN A 679 15.36 40.17 31.27
N PHE A 680 15.57 39.16 32.11
CA PHE A 680 15.39 39.26 33.57
C PHE A 680 16.42 40.14 34.29
N GLY A 681 17.45 40.64 33.58
CA GLY A 681 18.48 41.54 34.13
C GLY A 681 19.27 40.93 35.29
N SER A 682 19.62 41.76 36.28
CA SER A 682 20.36 41.35 37.48
C SER A 682 19.57 40.41 38.38
N SER A 683 18.23 40.41 38.29
CA SER A 683 17.33 39.58 39.09
C SER A 683 17.30 38.11 38.65
N LEU A 684 17.84 37.77 37.46
CA LEU A 684 17.93 36.38 37.00
C LEU A 684 18.77 35.52 37.93
N SER A 685 19.90 36.07 38.37
CA SER A 685 20.85 35.40 39.27
C SER A 685 20.22 35.07 40.62
N SER A 686 19.40 35.97 41.19
CA SER A 686 18.71 35.75 42.46
C SER A 686 17.57 34.74 42.36
N ILE A 687 16.89 34.68 41.21
CA ILE A 687 15.74 33.77 40.99
C ILE A 687 16.22 32.34 40.70
N LEU A 688 17.30 32.18 39.94
CA LEU A 688 17.78 30.87 39.51
C LEU A 688 18.74 30.20 40.50
N ALA A 689 19.43 30.95 41.36
CA ALA A 689 20.39 30.40 42.31
C ALA A 689 19.83 29.26 43.19
N PRO A 690 18.62 29.36 43.77
CA PRO A 690 18.04 28.28 44.59
C PRO A 690 17.65 27.03 43.79
N THR A 691 17.36 27.18 42.49
CA THR A 691 16.96 26.07 41.61
C THR A 691 18.18 25.33 41.08
N LEU A 692 19.25 26.07 40.74
CA LEU A 692 20.52 25.52 40.26
C LEU A 692 21.26 24.75 41.37
N ALA A 693 21.22 25.25 42.61
CA ALA A 693 21.84 24.57 43.75
C ALA A 693 21.17 23.22 44.13
N LYS A 694 19.95 22.96 43.65
CA LYS A 694 19.22 21.70 43.93
C LYS A 694 19.50 20.58 42.91
N GLN A 695 20.19 20.87 41.81
CA GLN A 695 20.42 19.90 40.74
C GLN A 695 21.68 19.05 40.99
N SER A 696 21.67 17.79 40.56
CA SER A 696 22.85 16.92 40.60
C SER A 696 23.89 17.39 39.57
N VAL A 697 25.14 17.53 40.01
CA VAL A 697 26.28 17.86 39.12
C VAL A 697 26.67 16.64 38.28
N GLU A 698 26.36 15.42 38.75
CA GLU A 698 26.77 14.21 38.07
C GLU A 698 26.09 14.02 36.71
N ASP A 699 24.79 14.28 36.60
CA ASP A 699 24.06 14.01 35.35
C ASP A 699 23.90 15.26 34.46
N ASN A 700 24.05 16.47 35.02
CA ASN A 700 23.67 17.73 34.36
C ASN A 700 24.81 18.75 34.22
N ALA A 701 26.08 18.33 34.28
CA ALA A 701 27.24 19.23 34.32
C ALA A 701 27.23 20.27 33.18
N VAL A 702 27.00 19.86 31.92
CA VAL A 702 26.98 20.77 30.76
C VAL A 702 25.82 21.76 30.83
N ALA A 703 24.62 21.29 31.18
CA ALA A 703 23.43 22.12 31.34
C ALA A 703 23.60 23.17 32.45
N LEU A 704 24.23 22.78 33.57
CA LEU A 704 24.57 23.68 34.67
C LEU A 704 25.57 24.75 34.24
N VAL A 705 26.67 24.37 33.59
CA VAL A 705 27.67 25.33 33.07
C VAL A 705 27.02 26.36 32.13
N MET A 706 26.21 25.90 31.18
CA MET A 706 25.50 26.75 30.23
C MET A 706 24.49 27.67 30.92
N ALA A 707 23.72 27.18 31.90
CA ALA A 707 22.81 27.98 32.69
C ALA A 707 23.55 29.07 33.49
N PHE A 708 24.68 28.72 34.10
CA PHE A 708 25.52 29.65 34.85
C PHE A 708 26.08 30.74 33.95
N VAL A 709 26.64 30.40 32.77
CA VAL A 709 27.17 31.39 31.83
C VAL A 709 26.10 32.40 31.41
N VAL A 710 24.87 31.95 31.14
CA VAL A 710 23.74 32.84 30.82
C VAL A 710 23.39 33.77 31.99
N CYS A 711 23.30 33.24 33.21
CA CYS A 711 23.00 34.04 34.42
C CYS A 711 24.08 35.09 34.72
N LEU A 712 25.34 34.76 34.46
CA LEU A 712 26.49 35.62 34.74
C LEU A 712 26.63 36.70 33.68
N LYS A 713 26.39 36.37 32.41
CA LYS A 713 26.36 37.33 31.29
C LYS A 713 25.25 38.37 31.46
N SER A 714 24.09 38.01 32.02
CA SER A 714 23.01 38.97 32.28
C SER A 714 23.31 39.96 33.42
N ASN A 715 24.25 39.62 34.31
CA ASN A 715 24.66 40.44 35.46
C ASN A 715 25.90 41.30 35.16
N ALA A 716 26.66 40.97 34.11
CA ALA A 716 27.92 41.61 33.76
C ALA A 716 27.71 42.99 33.12
N LYS A 717 27.61 44.04 33.94
CA LYS A 717 28.01 45.39 33.50
C LYS A 717 29.53 45.38 33.40
N GLY A 718 30.04 45.38 32.18
CA GLY A 718 31.43 45.04 31.84
C GLY A 718 32.50 45.47 32.86
N SER A 719 33.19 44.48 33.42
CA SER A 719 34.52 44.67 34.03
C SER A 719 35.36 43.40 33.85
N GLY A 720 35.96 43.26 32.66
CA GLY A 720 36.95 42.22 32.42
C GLY A 720 38.28 42.57 33.09
N GLY A 721 38.42 42.31 34.40
CA GLY A 721 39.72 42.41 35.08
C GLY A 721 39.74 42.35 36.61
N GLU A 722 38.69 42.82 37.31
CA GLU A 722 38.70 42.86 38.79
C GLU A 722 38.15 41.57 39.43
N LYS A 723 38.65 41.16 40.60
CA LYS A 723 38.16 39.98 41.34
C LYS A 723 36.69 40.18 41.74
N GLN A 724 35.78 39.47 41.07
CA GLN A 724 34.34 39.51 41.32
C GLN A 724 33.94 38.42 42.32
N ARG A 725 33.13 38.78 43.32
CA ARG A 725 32.60 37.83 44.31
C ARG A 725 31.48 36.98 43.70
N THR A 726 31.59 35.67 43.85
CA THR A 726 30.55 34.70 43.51
C THR A 726 29.62 34.48 44.70
N PRO A 727 28.29 34.40 44.53
CA PRO A 727 27.38 34.04 45.62
C PRO A 727 27.78 32.69 46.24
N ASP A 728 27.96 32.64 47.57
CA ASP A 728 28.49 31.47 48.27
C ASP A 728 27.66 30.19 48.02
N VAL A 729 26.34 30.34 47.83
CA VAL A 729 25.40 29.24 47.55
C VAL A 729 25.69 28.53 46.22
N LEU A 730 26.25 29.25 45.24
CA LEU A 730 26.54 28.71 43.90
C LEU A 730 27.99 28.27 43.74
N LYS A 731 28.89 28.74 44.61
CA LYS A 731 30.34 28.56 44.49
C LYS A 731 30.72 27.08 44.38
N THR A 732 30.24 26.25 45.30
CA THR A 732 30.55 24.82 45.35
C THR A 732 30.05 24.06 44.13
N HIS A 733 28.81 24.30 43.69
CA HIS A 733 28.22 23.63 42.53
C HIS A 733 28.87 24.07 41.21
N LEU A 734 29.26 25.33 41.10
CA LEU A 734 29.90 25.90 39.92
C LEU A 734 31.34 25.39 39.75
N VAL A 735 32.11 25.30 40.86
CA VAL A 735 33.44 24.67 40.86
C VAL A 735 33.33 23.19 40.44
N ALA A 736 32.43 22.42 41.07
CA ALA A 736 32.24 21.01 40.73
C ALA A 736 31.84 20.78 39.27
N SER A 737 30.99 21.67 38.71
CA SER A 737 30.54 21.57 37.31
C SER A 737 31.67 21.88 36.32
N PHE A 738 32.47 22.92 36.58
CA PHE A 738 33.62 23.29 35.74
C PHE A 738 34.71 22.23 35.75
N VAL A 739 35.07 21.71 36.93
CA VAL A 739 36.07 20.65 37.06
C VAL A 739 35.61 19.40 36.31
N LYS A 740 34.34 18.99 36.47
CA LYS A 740 33.82 17.81 35.79
C LYS A 740 33.89 17.90 34.25
N VAL A 741 33.58 19.06 33.67
CA VAL A 741 33.70 19.28 32.21
C VAL A 741 35.15 19.24 31.75
N LEU A 742 36.07 19.81 32.52
CA LEU A 742 37.51 19.87 32.19
C LEU A 742 38.26 18.55 32.41
N VAL A 743 37.73 17.65 33.26
CA VAL A 743 38.36 16.36 33.57
C VAL A 743 37.83 15.23 32.68
N THR A 744 36.63 15.37 32.13
CA THR A 744 36.04 14.37 31.23
C THR A 744 36.47 14.63 29.78
N PRO A 745 37.27 13.76 29.14
CA PRO A 745 37.90 14.07 27.84
C PRO A 745 36.91 14.36 26.70
N GLN A 746 35.74 13.69 26.70
CA GLN A 746 34.69 13.89 25.70
C GLN A 746 33.99 15.26 25.85
N LEU A 747 33.85 15.75 27.09
CA LEU A 747 33.21 17.04 27.38
C LEU A 747 34.19 18.21 27.22
N GLU A 748 35.45 18.01 27.59
CA GLU A 748 36.53 19.00 27.44
C GLU A 748 36.71 19.41 25.97
N ALA A 749 36.70 18.44 25.05
CA ALA A 749 36.84 18.69 23.61
C ALA A 749 35.67 19.52 23.02
N ALA A 750 34.46 19.38 23.56
CA ALA A 750 33.25 20.01 23.01
C ALA A 750 32.83 21.30 23.73
N TYR A 751 33.08 21.44 25.04
CA TYR A 751 32.50 22.48 25.89
C TYR A 751 33.51 23.30 26.72
N SER A 752 34.83 23.10 26.54
CA SER A 752 35.88 23.87 27.24
C SER A 752 35.76 25.39 27.03
N THR A 753 35.42 25.83 25.83
CA THR A 753 35.23 27.25 25.49
C THR A 753 34.14 27.93 26.32
N LEU A 754 33.08 27.20 26.68
CA LEU A 754 31.99 27.69 27.54
C LEU A 754 32.42 27.83 28.99
N VAL A 755 33.26 26.92 29.48
CA VAL A 755 33.86 27.02 30.81
C VAL A 755 34.75 28.25 30.89
N TYR A 756 35.54 28.53 29.85
CA TYR A 756 36.38 29.73 29.77
C TYR A 756 35.55 31.01 29.72
N GLU A 757 34.46 31.04 28.94
CA GLU A 757 33.51 32.18 28.95
C GLU A 757 32.89 32.38 30.34
N GLY A 758 32.48 31.30 31.01
CA GLY A 758 31.97 31.34 32.38
C GLY A 758 32.96 31.90 33.40
N MET A 759 34.22 31.45 33.35
CA MET A 759 35.30 31.93 34.22
C MET A 759 35.65 33.41 33.99
N ARG A 760 35.45 33.92 32.76
CA ARG A 760 35.63 35.34 32.46
C ARG A 760 34.60 36.23 33.16
N TYR A 761 33.35 35.76 33.26
CA TYR A 761 32.26 36.48 33.93
C TYR A 761 32.18 36.21 35.44
N CYS A 762 32.88 35.20 35.94
CA CYS A 762 32.80 34.71 37.32
C CYS A 762 34.18 34.23 37.77
N ASN A 763 35.11 35.16 37.97
CA ASN A 763 36.50 34.83 38.26
C ASN A 763 36.77 34.46 39.74
N GLY A 764 35.81 34.64 40.66
CA GLY A 764 35.96 34.32 42.10
C GLY A 764 36.06 32.83 42.44
N VAL A 765 35.76 31.95 41.48
CA VAL A 765 35.93 30.47 41.57
C VAL A 765 37.16 29.95 40.83
N PHE A 766 37.87 30.82 40.10
CA PHE A 766 38.98 30.43 39.24
C PHE A 766 40.09 29.70 40.00
N LEU A 767 40.47 30.23 41.17
CA LEU A 767 41.49 29.63 42.03
C LEU A 767 41.07 28.27 42.61
N ASP A 768 39.79 28.12 42.99
CA ASP A 768 39.27 26.87 43.54
C ASP A 768 39.24 25.76 42.48
N VAL A 769 38.88 26.08 41.23
CA VAL A 769 38.94 25.13 40.10
C VAL A 769 40.39 24.73 39.80
N ALA A 770 41.31 25.70 39.76
CA ALA A 770 42.73 25.41 39.54
C ALA A 770 43.32 24.49 40.63
N THR A 771 42.96 24.73 41.88
CA THR A 771 43.36 23.89 43.01
C THR A 771 42.79 22.48 42.89
N GLN A 772 41.51 22.36 42.51
CA GLN A 772 40.87 21.05 42.37
C GLN A 772 41.43 20.23 41.19
N LEU A 773 41.77 20.86 40.06
CA LEU A 773 42.44 20.19 38.94
C LEU A 773 43.80 19.61 39.33
N VAL A 774 44.54 20.29 40.21
CA VAL A 774 45.79 19.77 40.79
C VAL A 774 45.52 18.57 41.69
N THR A 775 44.47 18.62 42.53
CA THR A 775 44.11 17.49 43.40
C THR A 775 43.63 16.26 42.63
N GLU A 776 42.97 16.45 41.48
CA GLU A 776 42.53 15.37 40.59
C GLU A 776 43.62 14.93 39.58
N THR A 777 44.85 15.45 39.71
CA THR A 777 46.01 15.16 38.85
C THR A 777 45.84 15.51 37.36
N ASN A 778 44.86 16.35 37.00
CA ASN A 778 44.67 16.83 35.63
C ASN A 778 45.53 18.07 35.33
N LEU A 779 46.85 17.87 35.24
CA LEU A 779 47.83 18.93 34.99
C LEU A 779 47.77 19.47 33.54
N ALA A 780 47.33 18.64 32.59
CA ALA A 780 47.14 19.02 31.20
C ALA A 780 45.99 20.03 31.03
N GLY A 781 44.86 19.81 31.69
CA GLY A 781 43.73 20.74 31.70
C GLY A 781 44.07 22.09 32.36
N LEU A 782 44.85 22.06 33.46
CA LEU A 782 45.36 23.28 34.09
C LEU A 782 46.27 24.08 33.14
N LEU A 783 47.13 23.38 32.38
CA LEU A 783 48.03 24.00 31.41
C LEU A 783 47.28 24.62 30.23
N GLN A 784 46.22 23.98 29.74
CA GLN A 784 45.34 24.56 28.71
C GLN A 784 44.63 25.82 29.21
N LEU A 785 44.11 25.78 30.44
CA LEU A 785 43.42 26.90 31.07
C LEU A 785 44.36 28.13 31.27
N LEU A 786 45.64 27.91 31.56
CA LEU A 786 46.65 28.98 31.65
C LEU A 786 47.05 29.55 30.27
N ARG A 787 47.04 28.72 29.22
CA ARG A 787 47.39 29.14 27.85
C ARG A 787 46.27 29.91 27.15
N GLU A 788 45.03 29.70 27.59
CA GLU A 788 43.85 30.25 26.94
C GLU A 788 43.85 31.78 26.92
N SER A 789 43.79 32.34 25.70
CA SER A 789 43.95 33.79 25.47
C SER A 789 42.85 34.62 26.13
N SER A 790 41.63 34.09 26.21
CA SER A 790 40.46 34.77 26.77
C SER A 790 40.53 34.94 28.30
N LEU A 791 41.35 34.14 28.99
CA LEU A 791 41.50 34.14 30.45
C LEU A 791 42.73 34.88 30.97
N ARG A 792 43.62 35.40 30.10
CA ARG A 792 44.89 36.04 30.52
C ARG A 792 44.74 37.10 31.59
N LYS A 793 43.73 37.98 31.49
CA LYS A 793 43.47 39.03 32.49
C LYS A 793 43.04 38.47 33.84
N VAL A 794 42.36 37.33 33.85
CA VAL A 794 41.98 36.61 35.07
C VAL A 794 43.19 35.89 35.67
N VAL A 795 43.99 35.20 34.84
CA VAL A 795 45.23 34.55 35.28
C VAL A 795 46.19 35.56 35.92
N ALA A 796 46.32 36.76 35.33
CA ALA A 796 47.16 37.83 35.87
C ALA A 796 46.68 38.34 37.25
N SER A 797 45.37 38.42 37.50
CA SER A 797 44.84 38.88 38.79
C SER A 797 44.96 37.86 39.92
N TYR A 798 45.13 36.57 39.59
CA TYR A 798 45.33 35.47 40.53
C TYR A 798 46.79 34.95 40.56
N HIS A 799 47.75 35.66 39.95
CA HIS A 799 49.13 35.17 39.75
C HIS A 799 49.82 34.71 41.05
N ALA A 800 49.79 35.51 42.11
CA ALA A 800 50.45 35.15 43.38
C ALA A 800 49.89 33.86 43.99
N GLU A 801 48.57 33.71 43.96
CA GLU A 801 47.86 32.56 44.52
C GLU A 801 48.08 31.28 43.66
N LEU A 802 48.21 31.42 42.34
CA LEU A 802 48.56 30.31 41.43
C LEU A 802 49.98 29.78 41.63
N VAL A 803 50.95 30.65 41.97
CA VAL A 803 52.33 30.23 42.28
C VAL A 803 52.33 29.27 43.48
N ASP A 804 51.53 29.58 44.51
CA ASP A 804 51.41 28.75 45.70
C ASP A 804 50.74 27.40 45.40
N VAL A 805 49.68 27.39 44.56
CA VAL A 805 49.01 26.15 44.13
C VAL A 805 49.94 25.24 43.33
N ILE A 806 50.72 25.80 42.38
CA ILE A 806 51.68 25.04 41.57
C ILE A 806 52.86 24.52 42.43
N ALA A 807 53.27 25.27 43.46
CA ALA A 807 54.31 24.85 44.38
C ALA A 807 53.93 23.56 45.13
N GLY A 808 52.63 23.36 45.42
CA GLY A 808 52.06 22.19 46.08
C GLY A 808 52.01 20.89 45.26
N ILE A 809 52.31 20.92 43.95
CA ILE A 809 52.29 19.72 43.09
C ILE A 809 53.39 18.72 43.51
N PRO A 810 53.07 17.42 43.72
CA PRO A 810 54.02 16.37 44.09
C PRO A 810 55.21 16.25 43.13
N THR A 811 56.36 15.83 43.65
CA THR A 811 57.62 15.69 42.88
C THR A 811 57.58 14.64 41.76
N THR A 812 56.55 13.80 41.73
CA THR A 812 56.31 12.78 40.69
C THR A 812 55.95 13.38 39.32
N HIS A 813 55.46 14.63 39.26
CA HIS A 813 55.10 15.35 38.03
C HIS A 813 56.04 16.54 37.74
N ALA A 814 57.35 16.37 37.98
CA ALA A 814 58.32 17.47 37.93
C ALA A 814 58.40 18.19 36.57
N ASP A 815 58.20 17.49 35.46
CA ASP A 815 58.25 18.08 34.11
C ASP A 815 56.99 18.90 33.78
N ASP A 816 55.80 18.41 34.14
CA ASP A 816 54.55 19.17 34.01
C ASP A 816 54.56 20.43 34.89
N LYS A 817 55.10 20.32 36.10
CA LYS A 817 55.31 21.45 37.02
C LYS A 817 56.20 22.53 36.41
N ARG A 818 57.28 22.14 35.72
CA ARG A 818 58.16 23.09 35.01
C ARG A 818 57.44 23.80 33.86
N LEU A 819 56.62 23.06 33.09
CA LEU A 819 55.83 23.64 31.99
C LEU A 819 54.81 24.66 32.50
N LEU A 820 54.07 24.36 33.57
CA LEU A 820 53.11 25.27 34.20
C LEU A 820 53.77 26.56 34.70
N VAL A 821 54.94 26.45 35.36
CA VAL A 821 55.71 27.61 35.84
C VAL A 821 56.19 28.49 34.68
N ASN A 822 56.60 27.89 33.56
CA ASN A 822 57.04 28.64 32.39
C ASN A 822 55.89 29.39 31.71
N GLU A 823 54.72 28.77 31.58
CA GLU A 823 53.52 29.43 31.04
C GLU A 823 53.04 30.57 31.93
N LEU A 824 53.02 30.38 33.26
CA LEU A 824 52.61 31.43 34.20
C LEU A 824 53.52 32.68 34.11
N LYS A 825 54.84 32.47 33.91
CA LYS A 825 55.80 33.56 33.65
C LYS A 825 55.52 34.28 32.32
N LEU A 826 55.14 33.55 31.27
CA LEU A 826 54.83 34.12 29.95
C LEU A 826 53.55 34.95 29.95
N VAL A 827 52.57 34.61 30.79
CA VAL A 827 51.33 35.39 30.95
C VAL A 827 51.62 36.75 31.57
N VAL A 828 52.50 36.85 32.58
CA VAL A 828 52.89 38.13 33.21
C VAL A 828 53.60 39.09 32.23
N VAL A 829 54.34 38.54 31.26
CA VAL A 829 55.07 39.35 30.26
C VAL A 829 54.12 39.91 29.18
N ASN A 830 52.94 39.32 28.99
CA ASN A 830 52.02 39.62 27.90
C ASN A 830 50.60 40.06 28.33
N ALA A 831 50.35 40.28 29.64
CA ALA A 831 49.03 40.59 30.23
C ALA A 831 48.74 42.10 30.33
#